data_AF-A0A0W0XRY1-F1
#
_entry.id   AF-A0A0W0XRY1-F1
#
_cell.length_a   1.000
_cell.length_b   1.000
_cell.length_c   1.000
_cell.angle_alpha   90.00
_cell.angle_beta   90.00
_cell.angle_gamma   90.00
#
_symmetry.space_group_name_H-M   'P 1'
#
loop_
_entity.id
_entity.type
_entity.pdbx_description
1 polymer ?
#
loop_
_entity_poly.entity_id
_entity_poly.type
_entity_poly.pdbx_seq_one_letter_code
_entity_poly.pdbx_strand_id
1 'polypeptide(L)'
;MHLVIYFCGTGDSGDGFPDQYDYVNKDAGVRTILVKGCDEPEVCNSGLFPDLKGFAHRFVSTLIERDGNTLKLKVGKTSDPQKEDPEDTPENRILKGLGIRLDCTDIDAANAGEKIESITLCGYSRGAVTCFETARALHELNPHSKTPVPVDVVANQPVPGNAYQGPLTNARRIADCSDLSNLRNVSVILGAYTGELLNVNLQVKKQMPASLSAYKNTYLLVGNPVYTTTETTNDKGEAVKNFDSNAALYYVDSQGKAKQISFDERYNTGYTLNLLDIHPTKEKKYSIPTNRFKWLTTEKIEEGALSKDTSGVHRGFFSQILPRLPRKAHRDLIVIPRDSHHQTRVNAPDGDEHLHWQVAKYLDSNHNPNAQQPGLVKEGSVKEKEEKARQTYSLHDNDPPTYFPVASEMQRFFGLKKEMAYRYTDKLHPNRLTRRGMEWHKNETLFAWWQRHDKKISGFPTPLTKELSHLLGKAGGLRETLLTERDTLLTLFREAERWLILKENTATSRYYQVESLRAHVFECLKEIGVEDREIAALNREVLKETGYFLKHWTEGSKAASWFKTKETEALDEAFKQHDKKKPSKENDEALLKAMDDWLNVKEKEKPKSSRYELVLDMYEQLADVISSTYGENAALALQ
;
A
#
# COMPACT_ATOMS: atom_id res chain seq x y z
N MET A 1 -35.28 -6.31 5.88
CA MET A 1 -34.17 -7.04 5.22
C MET A 1 -32.80 -6.91 5.89
N HIS A 2 -31.93 -7.90 5.64
CA HIS A 2 -30.47 -7.81 5.76
C HIS A 2 -29.84 -7.57 4.39
N LEU A 3 -28.95 -6.57 4.27
CA LEU A 3 -28.34 -6.19 2.99
C LEU A 3 -26.85 -6.57 2.96
N VAL A 4 -26.45 -7.36 1.97
CA VAL A 4 -25.05 -7.73 1.71
C VAL A 4 -24.55 -6.95 0.50
N ILE A 5 -23.48 -6.18 0.65
CA ILE A 5 -22.89 -5.38 -0.42
C ILE A 5 -21.46 -5.84 -0.63
N TYR A 6 -21.13 -6.28 -1.85
CA TYR A 6 -19.80 -6.70 -2.23
C TYR A 6 -19.13 -5.66 -3.12
N PHE A 7 -17.95 -5.21 -2.74
CA PHE A 7 -17.10 -4.30 -3.52
C PHE A 7 -15.90 -5.05 -4.11
N CYS A 8 -15.84 -5.14 -5.44
CA CYS A 8 -14.73 -5.78 -6.14
C CYS A 8 -13.41 -5.01 -5.98
N GLY A 9 -12.29 -5.73 -6.12
CA GLY A 9 -10.95 -5.14 -6.17
C GLY A 9 -10.65 -4.42 -7.49
N THR A 10 -9.51 -3.71 -7.57
CA THR A 10 -9.08 -3.09 -8.83
C THR A 10 -8.78 -4.15 -9.89
N GLY A 11 -9.43 -4.04 -11.05
CA GLY A 11 -9.29 -4.98 -12.17
C GLY A 11 -9.97 -6.33 -11.96
N ASP A 12 -10.77 -6.47 -10.89
CA ASP A 12 -11.60 -7.64 -10.63
C ASP A 12 -13.01 -7.41 -11.21
N SER A 13 -13.41 -8.27 -12.16
CA SER A 13 -14.73 -8.16 -12.81
C SER A 13 -15.87 -8.62 -11.91
N GLY A 14 -15.58 -9.34 -10.82
CA GLY A 14 -16.60 -9.96 -9.97
C GLY A 14 -17.30 -11.16 -10.59
N ASP A 15 -16.84 -11.67 -11.74
CA ASP A 15 -17.47 -12.81 -12.45
C ASP A 15 -17.38 -14.13 -11.66
N GLY A 16 -16.40 -14.27 -10.76
CA GLY A 16 -16.31 -15.43 -9.86
C GLY A 16 -17.25 -15.37 -8.65
N PHE A 17 -17.97 -14.25 -8.47
CA PHE A 17 -18.85 -14.04 -7.31
C PHE A 17 -20.17 -14.84 -7.37
N PRO A 18 -20.89 -14.93 -8.51
CA PRO A 18 -22.16 -15.66 -8.59
C PRO A 18 -22.02 -17.17 -8.36
N ASP A 19 -20.97 -17.79 -8.90
CA ASP A 19 -20.78 -19.25 -8.85
C ASP A 19 -20.37 -19.78 -7.47
N GLN A 20 -19.95 -18.88 -6.56
CA GLN A 20 -19.39 -19.27 -5.28
C GLN A 20 -20.33 -19.05 -4.09
N TYR A 21 -21.44 -18.30 -4.22
CA TYR A 21 -22.21 -17.81 -3.06
C TYR A 21 -23.71 -18.18 -3.07
N ASP A 22 -24.08 -19.33 -3.64
CA ASP A 22 -25.45 -19.87 -3.72
C ASP A 22 -26.09 -20.23 -2.34
N TYR A 23 -25.47 -19.81 -1.23
CA TYR A 23 -25.88 -20.07 0.16
C TYR A 23 -26.51 -18.86 0.86
N VAL A 24 -26.72 -17.74 0.17
CA VAL A 24 -27.44 -16.59 0.74
C VAL A 24 -28.94 -16.90 0.76
N ASN A 25 -29.48 -17.22 1.94
CA ASN A 25 -30.89 -17.57 2.14
C ASN A 25 -31.81 -16.37 1.82
N LYS A 26 -32.28 -16.30 0.58
CA LYS A 26 -33.18 -15.24 0.08
C LYS A 26 -34.52 -15.21 0.81
N ASP A 27 -35.01 -16.38 1.21
CA ASP A 27 -36.26 -16.56 1.96
C ASP A 27 -36.16 -16.00 3.39
N ALA A 28 -34.93 -15.91 3.93
CA ALA A 28 -34.66 -15.25 5.20
C ALA A 28 -34.54 -13.71 5.09
N GLY A 29 -34.90 -13.12 3.95
CA GLY A 29 -34.90 -11.66 3.76
C GLY A 29 -33.50 -11.06 3.58
N VAL A 30 -32.54 -11.84 3.09
CA VAL A 30 -31.21 -11.36 2.69
C VAL A 30 -31.24 -10.90 1.23
N ARG A 31 -30.64 -9.75 0.94
CA ARG A 31 -30.50 -9.20 -0.42
C ARG A 31 -29.04 -8.85 -0.70
N THR A 32 -28.61 -9.03 -1.95
CA THR A 32 -27.22 -8.86 -2.36
C THR A 32 -27.06 -7.76 -3.40
N ILE A 33 -25.99 -6.97 -3.29
CA ILE A 33 -25.56 -5.96 -4.26
C ILE A 33 -24.11 -6.20 -4.61
N LEU A 34 -23.80 -6.31 -5.91
CA LEU A 34 -22.44 -6.43 -6.41
C LEU A 34 -21.99 -5.13 -7.07
N VAL A 35 -20.88 -4.57 -6.60
CA VAL A 35 -20.29 -3.32 -7.09
C VAL A 35 -18.95 -3.61 -7.76
N LYS A 36 -18.75 -3.09 -8.98
CA LYS A 36 -17.51 -3.26 -9.74
C LYS A 36 -16.29 -2.59 -9.06
N GLY A 37 -15.10 -2.86 -9.60
CA GLY A 37 -13.83 -2.32 -9.13
C GLY A 37 -13.69 -0.80 -9.30
N CYS A 38 -12.78 -0.19 -8.54
CA CYS A 38 -12.58 1.27 -8.53
C CYS A 38 -11.98 1.85 -9.82
N ASP A 39 -11.42 1.01 -10.69
CA ASP A 39 -10.94 1.38 -12.02
C ASP A 39 -12.07 1.69 -13.00
N GLU A 40 -13.30 1.27 -12.71
CA GLU A 40 -14.45 1.55 -13.56
C GLU A 40 -14.88 3.03 -13.47
N PRO A 41 -15.33 3.64 -14.59
CA PRO A 41 -15.72 5.04 -14.65
C PRO A 41 -16.81 5.43 -13.63
N GLU A 42 -17.78 4.55 -13.41
CA GLU A 42 -18.94 4.78 -12.56
C GLU A 42 -18.62 4.69 -11.06
N VAL A 43 -17.46 4.12 -10.69
CA VAL A 43 -17.02 3.93 -9.30
C VAL A 43 -16.06 5.04 -8.90
N CYS A 44 -14.80 4.97 -9.33
CA CYS A 44 -13.79 6.01 -9.07
C CYS A 44 -13.03 6.48 -10.31
N ASN A 45 -13.21 5.84 -11.47
CA ASN A 45 -12.49 6.11 -12.71
C ASN A 45 -10.95 6.13 -12.52
N SER A 46 -10.43 5.34 -11.58
CA SER A 46 -9.00 5.39 -11.23
C SER A 46 -8.58 4.17 -10.40
N GLY A 47 -7.70 3.33 -10.95
CA GLY A 47 -7.05 2.25 -10.19
C GLY A 47 -5.82 2.69 -9.38
N LEU A 48 -5.23 3.84 -9.74
CA LEU A 48 -3.99 4.36 -9.14
C LEU A 48 -4.24 5.34 -8.00
N PHE A 49 -5.26 6.20 -8.13
CA PHE A 49 -5.64 7.21 -7.15
C PHE A 49 -7.17 7.25 -6.98
N PRO A 50 -7.80 6.17 -6.49
CA PRO A 50 -9.25 6.12 -6.36
C PRO A 50 -9.76 7.06 -5.26
N ASP A 51 -10.78 7.87 -5.56
CA ASP A 51 -11.56 8.60 -4.55
C ASP A 51 -12.63 7.70 -3.91
N LEU A 52 -12.18 6.77 -3.07
CA LEU A 52 -13.06 5.82 -2.38
C LEU A 52 -14.01 6.54 -1.41
N LYS A 53 -13.60 7.70 -0.89
CA LYS A 53 -14.45 8.58 -0.07
C LYS A 53 -15.63 9.10 -0.88
N GLY A 54 -15.34 9.83 -1.95
CA GLY A 54 -16.36 10.46 -2.78
C GLY A 54 -17.32 9.43 -3.34
N PHE A 55 -16.78 8.26 -3.73
CA PHE A 55 -17.60 7.11 -4.11
C PHE A 55 -18.51 6.65 -2.97
N ALA A 56 -18.00 6.35 -1.77
CA ALA A 56 -18.80 5.85 -0.66
C ALA A 56 -19.95 6.82 -0.27
N HIS A 57 -19.70 8.13 -0.26
CA HIS A 57 -20.75 9.12 -0.02
C HIS A 57 -21.80 9.14 -1.13
N ARG A 58 -21.37 9.15 -2.40
CA ARG A 58 -22.29 9.10 -3.55
C ARG A 58 -23.14 7.83 -3.48
N PHE A 59 -22.49 6.69 -3.29
CA PHE A 59 -23.14 5.38 -3.18
C PHE A 59 -24.20 5.35 -2.08
N VAL A 60 -23.83 5.69 -0.84
CA VAL A 60 -24.77 5.70 0.29
C VAL A 60 -25.90 6.70 0.09
N SER A 61 -25.61 7.93 -0.33
CA SER A 61 -26.63 8.98 -0.48
C SER A 61 -27.60 8.73 -1.64
N THR A 62 -27.17 8.01 -2.68
CA THR A 62 -28.03 7.65 -3.81
C THR A 62 -28.85 6.39 -3.55
N LEU A 63 -28.27 5.38 -2.88
CA LEU A 63 -28.91 4.08 -2.71
C LEU A 63 -29.74 3.97 -1.42
N ILE A 64 -29.36 4.69 -0.36
CA ILE A 64 -29.93 4.54 0.99
C ILE A 64 -30.53 5.87 1.44
N GLU A 65 -31.69 5.80 2.07
CA GLU A 65 -32.32 6.93 2.74
C GLU A 65 -32.50 6.70 4.22
N ARG A 66 -32.53 7.81 4.96
CA ARG A 66 -32.90 7.82 6.37
C ARG A 66 -34.39 8.04 6.49
N ASP A 67 -35.05 7.15 7.22
CA ASP A 67 -36.45 7.31 7.65
C ASP A 67 -36.52 7.26 9.18
N GLY A 68 -36.61 8.43 9.79
CA GLY A 68 -36.54 8.61 11.24
C GLY A 68 -35.22 8.09 11.83
N ASN A 69 -35.30 7.01 12.62
CA ASN A 69 -34.13 6.33 13.20
C ASN A 69 -33.68 5.09 12.40
N THR A 70 -34.34 4.80 11.28
CA THR A 70 -34.11 3.61 10.45
C THR A 70 -33.53 3.99 9.09
N LEU A 71 -33.00 3.00 8.37
CA LEU A 71 -32.53 3.16 6.99
C LEU A 71 -33.42 2.35 6.05
N LYS A 72 -33.64 2.88 4.84
CA LYS A 72 -34.42 2.23 3.77
C LYS A 72 -33.66 2.27 2.46
N LEU A 73 -33.98 1.35 1.55
CA LEU A 73 -33.45 1.36 0.19
C LEU A 73 -34.28 2.32 -0.67
N LYS A 74 -33.62 3.22 -1.41
CA LYS A 74 -34.29 4.19 -2.28
C LYS A 74 -34.78 3.60 -3.59
N VAL A 75 -34.03 2.65 -4.13
CA VAL A 75 -34.20 2.16 -5.50
C VAL A 75 -33.81 0.68 -5.58
N GLY A 76 -34.55 -0.08 -6.37
CA GLY A 76 -34.26 -1.47 -6.70
C GLY A 76 -34.40 -1.73 -8.19
N LYS A 77 -33.94 -2.90 -8.66
CA LYS A 77 -33.98 -3.25 -10.08
C LYS A 77 -35.42 -3.30 -10.57
N THR A 78 -35.70 -2.61 -11.67
CA THR A 78 -36.98 -2.65 -12.35
C THR A 78 -36.81 -3.31 -13.72
N SER A 79 -37.87 -3.94 -14.22
CA SER A 79 -37.93 -4.36 -15.63
C SER A 79 -39.19 -3.77 -16.23
N ASP A 80 -39.07 -3.21 -17.43
CA ASP A 80 -40.21 -2.67 -18.18
C ASP A 80 -40.38 -3.49 -19.47
N PRO A 81 -41.29 -4.48 -19.48
CA PRO A 81 -41.46 -5.36 -20.63
C PRO A 81 -41.98 -4.64 -21.89
N GLN A 82 -42.33 -3.35 -21.81
CA GLN A 82 -42.80 -2.56 -22.95
C GLN A 82 -41.68 -1.77 -23.66
N LYS A 83 -40.44 -1.81 -23.18
CA LYS A 83 -39.28 -1.15 -23.83
C LYS A 83 -38.49 -2.09 -24.73
N GLU A 84 -37.83 -1.52 -25.76
CA GLU A 84 -36.88 -2.25 -26.62
C GLU A 84 -35.72 -2.86 -25.82
N ASP A 85 -35.25 -2.17 -24.79
CA ASP A 85 -34.39 -2.71 -23.74
C ASP A 85 -35.17 -2.75 -22.42
N PRO A 86 -35.66 -3.93 -21.98
CA PRO A 86 -36.44 -4.08 -20.75
C PRO A 86 -35.69 -3.67 -19.49
N GLU A 87 -34.35 -3.57 -19.53
CA GLU A 87 -33.53 -3.13 -18.41
C GLU A 87 -33.18 -1.64 -18.44
N ASP A 88 -33.60 -0.88 -19.47
CA ASP A 88 -33.31 0.56 -19.59
C ASP A 88 -34.36 1.43 -18.89
N THR A 89 -34.45 1.25 -17.57
CA THR A 89 -35.32 2.04 -16.68
C THR A 89 -34.55 3.14 -15.95
N PRO A 90 -35.20 4.23 -15.51
CA PRO A 90 -34.56 5.26 -14.69
C PRO A 90 -33.86 4.69 -13.46
N GLU A 91 -34.47 3.71 -12.79
CA GLU A 91 -33.92 3.04 -11.61
C GLU A 91 -32.65 2.26 -11.95
N ASN A 92 -32.68 1.48 -13.04
CA ASN A 92 -31.54 0.71 -13.48
C ASN A 92 -30.38 1.60 -13.95
N ARG A 93 -30.66 2.77 -14.55
CA ARG A 93 -29.64 3.77 -14.90
C ARG A 93 -28.96 4.33 -13.65
N ILE A 94 -29.71 4.59 -12.58
CA ILE A 94 -29.14 5.02 -11.29
C ILE A 94 -28.22 3.93 -10.74
N LEU A 95 -28.67 2.68 -10.72
CA LEU A 95 -27.88 1.54 -10.22
C LEU A 95 -26.60 1.33 -11.05
N LYS A 96 -26.71 1.32 -12.40
CA LYS A 96 -25.57 1.24 -13.32
C LYS A 96 -24.58 2.40 -13.08
N GLY A 97 -25.08 3.62 -12.87
CA GLY A 97 -24.27 4.82 -12.55
C GLY A 97 -23.54 4.78 -11.19
N LEU A 98 -23.88 3.82 -10.32
CA LEU A 98 -23.14 3.52 -9.09
C LEU A 98 -22.12 2.38 -9.27
N GLY A 99 -21.96 1.86 -10.49
CA GLY A 99 -21.13 0.70 -10.78
C GLY A 99 -21.74 -0.62 -10.29
N ILE A 100 -23.05 -0.68 -10.08
CA ILE A 100 -23.73 -1.91 -9.65
C ILE A 100 -23.95 -2.84 -10.85
N ARG A 101 -23.64 -4.12 -10.66
CA ARG A 101 -23.89 -5.19 -11.63
C ARG A 101 -25.31 -5.73 -11.48
N LEU A 102 -26.20 -5.37 -12.41
CA LEU A 102 -27.61 -5.77 -12.37
C LEU A 102 -27.85 -7.28 -12.55
N ASP A 103 -26.93 -7.93 -13.25
CA ASP A 103 -26.92 -9.36 -13.52
C ASP A 103 -26.57 -10.22 -12.30
N CYS A 104 -25.87 -9.63 -11.30
CA CYS A 104 -25.47 -10.32 -10.06
C CYS A 104 -26.12 -9.74 -8.80
N THR A 105 -26.99 -8.74 -8.95
CA THR A 105 -27.65 -8.02 -7.85
C THR A 105 -29.11 -8.47 -7.73
N ASP A 106 -29.54 -8.69 -6.48
CA ASP A 106 -30.83 -9.31 -6.12
C ASP A 106 -31.83 -8.36 -5.46
N ILE A 107 -31.56 -7.05 -5.48
CA ILE A 107 -32.55 -6.03 -5.07
C ILE A 107 -33.50 -5.71 -6.22
N ASP A 108 -34.80 -5.79 -5.99
CA ASP A 108 -35.84 -5.45 -6.97
C ASP A 108 -36.70 -4.26 -6.51
N ALA A 109 -37.63 -3.85 -7.36
CA ALA A 109 -38.56 -2.75 -7.09
C ALA A 109 -39.38 -2.94 -5.80
N ALA A 110 -39.67 -4.18 -5.40
CA ALA A 110 -40.43 -4.47 -4.19
C ALA A 110 -39.59 -4.26 -2.92
N ASN A 111 -38.25 -4.24 -3.03
CA ASN A 111 -37.36 -3.90 -1.91
C ASN A 111 -37.20 -2.39 -1.72
N ALA A 112 -37.65 -1.54 -2.66
CA ALA A 112 -37.63 -0.10 -2.48
C ALA A 112 -38.56 0.32 -1.34
N GLY A 113 -38.05 1.14 -0.41
CA GLY A 113 -38.75 1.53 0.81
C GLY A 113 -38.72 0.47 1.92
N GLU A 114 -38.15 -0.72 1.68
CA GLU A 114 -38.01 -1.74 2.71
C GLU A 114 -36.99 -1.32 3.76
N LYS A 115 -37.31 -1.56 5.04
CA LYS A 115 -36.43 -1.24 6.17
C LYS A 115 -35.21 -2.16 6.19
N ILE A 116 -34.04 -1.53 6.30
CA ILE A 116 -32.76 -2.19 6.49
C ILE A 116 -32.52 -2.41 7.98
N GLU A 117 -32.43 -3.67 8.39
CA GLU A 117 -32.21 -4.06 9.78
C GLU A 117 -30.73 -4.24 10.11
N SER A 118 -29.93 -4.62 9.13
CA SER A 118 -28.48 -4.77 9.24
C SER A 118 -27.83 -4.80 7.85
N ILE A 119 -26.54 -4.46 7.78
CA ILE A 119 -25.76 -4.42 6.53
C ILE A 119 -24.47 -5.22 6.72
N THR A 120 -24.11 -6.06 5.77
CA THR A 120 -22.77 -6.67 5.67
C THR A 120 -22.05 -6.10 4.46
N LEU A 121 -20.86 -5.55 4.67
CA LEU A 121 -19.99 -5.01 3.64
C LEU A 121 -18.83 -5.98 3.41
N CYS A 122 -18.75 -6.55 2.23
CA CYS A 122 -17.68 -7.45 1.82
C CYS A 122 -16.82 -6.78 0.75
N GLY A 123 -15.52 -7.01 0.76
CA GLY A 123 -14.70 -6.50 -0.33
C GLY A 123 -13.33 -7.11 -0.40
N TYR A 124 -12.70 -6.96 -1.56
CA TYR A 124 -11.35 -7.41 -1.86
C TYR A 124 -10.44 -6.23 -2.25
N SER A 125 -9.18 -6.21 -1.81
CA SER A 125 -8.20 -5.19 -2.21
C SER A 125 -8.69 -3.76 -1.91
N ARG A 126 -8.88 -2.90 -2.92
CA ARG A 126 -9.47 -1.57 -2.74
C ARG A 126 -10.93 -1.63 -2.32
N GLY A 127 -11.69 -2.63 -2.76
CA GLY A 127 -13.07 -2.87 -2.34
C GLY A 127 -13.19 -3.14 -0.84
N ALA A 128 -12.20 -3.80 -0.24
CA ALA A 128 -12.12 -3.96 1.22
C ALA A 128 -11.92 -2.62 1.95
N VAL A 129 -11.21 -1.66 1.34
CA VAL A 129 -11.09 -0.28 1.87
C VAL A 129 -12.41 0.49 1.69
N THR A 130 -13.09 0.29 0.56
CA THR A 130 -14.43 0.84 0.30
C THR A 130 -15.45 0.42 1.34
N CYS A 131 -15.33 -0.79 1.91
CA CYS A 131 -16.20 -1.25 3.00
C CYS A 131 -16.13 -0.29 4.21
N PHE A 132 -14.94 0.12 4.62
CA PHE A 132 -14.76 1.02 5.76
C PHE A 132 -15.24 2.45 5.45
N GLU A 133 -15.00 2.94 4.24
CA GLU A 133 -15.53 4.24 3.80
C GLU A 133 -17.06 4.24 3.71
N THR A 134 -17.66 3.15 3.25
CA THR A 134 -19.12 2.98 3.21
C THR A 134 -19.71 2.89 4.61
N ALA A 135 -19.06 2.15 5.52
CA ALA A 135 -19.47 2.09 6.92
C ALA A 135 -19.46 3.48 7.58
N ARG A 136 -18.46 4.32 7.24
CA ARG A 136 -18.39 5.71 7.70
C ARG A 136 -19.52 6.57 7.13
N ALA A 137 -19.76 6.50 5.82
CA ALA A 137 -20.87 7.23 5.20
C ALA A 137 -22.24 6.82 5.78
N LEU A 138 -22.43 5.53 6.11
CA LEU A 138 -23.62 5.03 6.81
C LEU A 138 -23.75 5.57 8.23
N HIS A 139 -22.62 5.67 8.96
CA HIS A 139 -22.58 6.27 10.29
C HIS A 139 -22.99 7.74 10.26
N GLU A 140 -22.45 8.50 9.30
CA GLU A 140 -22.75 9.92 9.11
C GLU A 140 -24.18 10.19 8.63
N LEU A 141 -24.79 9.25 7.91
CA LEU A 141 -26.20 9.35 7.51
C LEU A 141 -27.14 9.25 8.74
N ASN A 142 -26.73 8.57 9.81
CA ASN A 142 -27.54 8.38 11.02
C ASN A 142 -26.76 8.52 12.34
N PRO A 143 -26.14 9.69 12.62
CA PRO A 143 -25.12 9.85 13.67
C PRO A 143 -25.70 9.95 15.09
N HIS A 144 -27.01 10.19 15.22
CA HIS A 144 -27.71 10.38 16.49
C HIS A 144 -28.72 9.27 16.83
N SER A 145 -28.75 8.19 16.06
CA SER A 145 -29.63 7.06 16.40
C SER A 145 -29.17 6.41 17.70
N LYS A 146 -30.11 6.24 18.63
CA LYS A 146 -29.89 5.44 19.86
C LYS A 146 -29.64 3.96 19.55
N THR A 147 -30.07 3.52 18.37
CA THR A 147 -29.95 2.16 17.84
C THR A 147 -29.50 2.26 16.38
N PRO A 148 -28.21 2.54 16.10
CA PRO A 148 -27.71 2.61 14.72
C PRO A 148 -27.91 1.26 14.03
N VAL A 149 -28.17 1.28 12.72
CA VAL A 149 -28.24 0.05 11.92
C VAL A 149 -26.88 -0.64 12.00
N PRO A 150 -26.79 -1.88 12.51
CA PRO A 150 -25.53 -2.58 12.66
C PRO A 150 -24.91 -2.90 11.30
N VAL A 151 -23.62 -2.63 11.19
CA VAL A 151 -22.79 -2.88 10.01
C VAL A 151 -21.74 -3.92 10.36
N ASP A 152 -21.69 -4.99 9.59
CA ASP A 152 -20.62 -5.97 9.61
C ASP A 152 -19.68 -5.73 8.41
N VAL A 153 -18.38 -5.98 8.57
CA VAL A 153 -17.38 -5.81 7.52
C VAL A 153 -16.55 -7.08 7.36
N VAL A 154 -16.43 -7.58 6.14
CA VAL A 154 -15.48 -8.63 5.75
C VAL A 154 -14.50 -8.05 4.74
N ALA A 155 -13.34 -7.64 5.23
CA ALA A 155 -12.30 -6.98 4.45
C ALA A 155 -11.22 -7.99 4.06
N ASN A 156 -11.26 -8.47 2.82
CA ASN A 156 -10.25 -9.37 2.27
C ASN A 156 -9.08 -8.57 1.67
N GLN A 157 -7.92 -8.68 2.30
CA GLN A 157 -6.67 -8.04 1.90
C GLN A 157 -6.85 -6.54 1.61
N PRO A 158 -7.22 -5.70 2.60
CA PRO A 158 -7.51 -4.28 2.40
C PRO A 158 -6.31 -3.49 1.91
N VAL A 159 -6.30 -3.12 0.62
CA VAL A 159 -5.23 -2.35 -0.03
C VAL A 159 -5.74 -0.97 -0.43
N PRO A 160 -5.21 0.13 0.13
CA PRO A 160 -5.70 1.51 -0.08
C PRO A 160 -5.39 2.10 -1.45
N GLY A 161 -4.55 1.44 -2.26
CA GLY A 161 -4.28 1.80 -3.65
C GLY A 161 -3.25 2.90 -3.89
N ASN A 162 -2.95 3.74 -2.90
CA ASN A 162 -1.96 4.80 -3.05
C ASN A 162 -0.53 4.26 -2.85
N ALA A 163 0.37 4.53 -3.81
CA ALA A 163 1.78 4.17 -3.76
C ALA A 163 2.53 4.75 -2.54
N TYR A 164 1.95 5.77 -1.89
CA TYR A 164 2.42 6.38 -0.63
C TYR A 164 1.23 6.64 0.30
N GLN A 165 1.44 6.44 1.61
CA GLN A 165 0.42 6.50 2.66
C GLN A 165 0.55 7.82 3.45
N GLY A 166 0.21 8.96 2.84
CA GLY A 166 0.33 10.28 3.47
C GLY A 166 -0.95 10.81 4.15
N PRO A 167 -0.91 12.01 4.76
CA PRO A 167 -2.08 12.78 5.16
C PRO A 167 -3.10 12.88 4.00
N LEU A 168 -4.40 12.73 4.28
CA LEU A 168 -5.52 12.75 3.30
C LEU A 168 -5.67 11.51 2.39
N THR A 169 -4.85 10.47 2.55
CA THR A 169 -5.03 9.22 1.80
C THR A 169 -6.17 8.35 2.34
N ASN A 170 -6.73 7.47 1.49
CA ASN A 170 -7.70 6.43 1.90
C ASN A 170 -7.19 5.67 3.12
N ALA A 171 -5.88 5.40 3.15
CA ALA A 171 -5.22 4.72 4.23
C ALA A 171 -5.37 5.39 5.59
N ARG A 172 -5.08 6.68 5.69
CA ARG A 172 -5.22 7.42 6.94
C ARG A 172 -6.67 7.49 7.42
N ARG A 173 -7.62 7.62 6.49
CA ARG A 173 -9.05 7.73 6.84
C ARG A 173 -9.66 6.43 7.32
N ILE A 174 -9.19 5.29 6.81
CA ILE A 174 -9.60 3.99 7.31
C ILE A 174 -8.71 3.47 8.44
N ALA A 175 -7.50 4.02 8.64
CA ALA A 175 -6.62 3.61 9.75
C ALA A 175 -7.27 3.78 11.12
N ASP A 176 -8.19 4.74 11.29
CA ASP A 176 -8.99 4.87 12.50
C ASP A 176 -10.50 4.93 12.19
N CYS A 177 -11.18 3.82 12.49
CA CYS A 177 -12.63 3.64 12.46
C CYS A 177 -13.22 3.52 13.87
N SER A 178 -12.48 3.92 14.92
CA SER A 178 -12.90 3.72 16.31
C SER A 178 -14.12 4.55 16.73
N ASP A 179 -14.42 5.59 15.96
CA ASP A 179 -15.59 6.46 16.08
C ASP A 179 -16.87 5.84 15.50
N LEU A 180 -16.75 4.84 14.62
CA LEU A 180 -17.87 4.26 13.87
C LEU A 180 -18.75 3.36 14.76
N SER A 181 -19.69 3.95 15.49
CA SER A 181 -20.55 3.23 16.46
C SER A 181 -21.50 2.21 15.84
N ASN A 182 -21.68 2.23 14.52
CA ASN A 182 -22.48 1.27 13.76
C ASN A 182 -21.75 -0.04 13.47
N LEU A 183 -20.42 -0.12 13.60
CA LEU A 183 -19.69 -1.36 13.37
C LEU A 183 -19.97 -2.39 14.48
N ARG A 184 -20.50 -3.54 14.09
CA ARG A 184 -20.82 -4.67 14.98
C ARG A 184 -19.77 -5.78 14.86
N ASN A 185 -19.57 -6.36 13.68
CA ASN A 185 -18.54 -7.38 13.44
C ASN A 185 -17.59 -6.92 12.35
N VAL A 186 -16.28 -7.06 12.56
CA VAL A 186 -15.29 -6.78 11.53
C VAL A 186 -14.29 -7.92 11.44
N SER A 187 -14.25 -8.56 10.28
CA SER A 187 -13.27 -9.58 9.94
C SER A 187 -12.31 -9.02 8.89
N VAL A 188 -11.03 -8.97 9.19
CA VAL A 188 -9.97 -8.58 8.25
C VAL A 188 -9.14 -9.81 7.92
N ILE A 189 -9.04 -10.13 6.63
CA ILE A 189 -8.21 -11.23 6.13
C ILE A 189 -6.92 -10.64 5.58
N LEU A 190 -5.79 -10.98 6.18
CA LEU A 190 -4.47 -10.61 5.71
C LEU A 190 -3.84 -11.78 4.95
N GLY A 191 -3.41 -11.52 3.71
CA GLY A 191 -2.76 -12.51 2.85
C GLY A 191 -1.32 -12.14 2.50
N ALA A 192 -0.41 -13.12 2.46
CA ALA A 192 0.95 -12.89 1.99
C ALA A 192 1.04 -13.01 0.46
N TYR A 193 1.35 -11.92 -0.27
CA TYR A 193 1.40 -11.90 -1.74
C TYR A 193 2.65 -12.57 -2.34
N THR A 194 2.47 -13.67 -3.05
CA THR A 194 3.28 -14.01 -4.24
C THR A 194 2.27 -14.27 -5.32
N GLY A 195 2.25 -13.40 -6.31
CA GLY A 195 1.55 -13.68 -7.56
C GLY A 195 2.60 -14.01 -8.60
N GLU A 196 2.29 -14.97 -9.46
CA GLU A 196 2.94 -15.05 -10.76
C GLU A 196 2.66 -13.73 -11.49
N LEU A 197 3.69 -13.08 -12.03
CA LEU A 197 3.43 -11.95 -12.93
C LEU A 197 2.92 -12.55 -14.24
N LEU A 198 1.68 -12.23 -14.56
CA LEU A 198 1.12 -12.52 -15.87
C LEU A 198 1.64 -11.46 -16.84
N ASN A 199 2.35 -11.92 -17.86
CA ASN A 199 2.81 -11.10 -18.96
C ASN A 199 2.09 -11.52 -20.24
N VAL A 200 1.72 -10.55 -21.04
CA VAL A 200 1.27 -10.79 -22.42
C VAL A 200 2.50 -10.97 -23.29
N ASN A 201 2.54 -12.10 -24.01
CA ASN A 201 3.53 -12.30 -25.05
C ASN A 201 3.17 -11.44 -26.27
N LEU A 202 4.05 -10.52 -26.64
CA LEU A 202 3.95 -9.72 -27.86
C LEU A 202 5.16 -9.98 -28.75
N GLN A 203 4.96 -10.34 -30.01
CA GLN A 203 6.06 -10.44 -30.97
C GLN A 203 5.97 -9.33 -32.02
N VAL A 204 7.08 -8.63 -32.23
CA VAL A 204 7.19 -7.58 -33.24
C VAL A 204 7.73 -8.16 -34.54
N LYS A 205 7.08 -7.82 -35.64
CA LYS A 205 7.44 -8.23 -37.00
C LYS A 205 7.37 -7.05 -37.97
N LYS A 206 8.27 -7.03 -38.95
CA LYS A 206 8.28 -6.02 -40.00
C LYS A 206 7.09 -6.18 -40.94
N GLN A 207 6.71 -7.42 -41.20
CA GLN A 207 5.62 -7.82 -42.08
C GLN A 207 4.88 -9.03 -41.48
N MET A 208 3.64 -9.24 -41.89
CA MET A 208 2.85 -10.39 -41.43
C MET A 208 3.53 -11.70 -41.88
N PRO A 209 3.84 -12.64 -40.97
CA PRO A 209 4.41 -13.93 -41.36
C PRO A 209 3.47 -14.72 -42.26
N ALA A 210 4.01 -15.41 -43.27
CA ALA A 210 3.23 -16.27 -44.17
C ALA A 210 2.59 -17.47 -43.46
N SER A 211 3.19 -17.91 -42.34
CA SER A 211 2.65 -18.96 -41.47
C SER A 211 2.53 -18.44 -40.04
N LEU A 212 1.35 -18.63 -39.46
CA LEU A 212 1.04 -18.18 -38.10
C LEU A 212 1.12 -19.29 -37.05
N SER A 213 1.48 -20.52 -37.45
CA SER A 213 1.51 -21.68 -36.54
C SER A 213 2.45 -21.51 -35.35
N ALA A 214 3.56 -20.79 -35.52
CA ALA A 214 4.53 -20.48 -34.47
C ALA A 214 4.09 -19.36 -33.51
N TYR A 215 2.95 -18.71 -33.80
CA TYR A 215 2.45 -17.54 -33.07
C TYR A 215 1.11 -17.82 -32.39
N LYS A 216 0.66 -19.08 -32.34
CA LYS A 216 -0.57 -19.47 -31.65
C LYS A 216 -0.60 -18.94 -30.21
N ASN A 217 -1.75 -18.43 -29.81
CA ASN A 217 -1.99 -17.81 -28.51
C ASN A 217 -0.95 -16.70 -28.20
N THR A 218 -0.70 -15.79 -29.14
CA THR A 218 0.26 -14.69 -28.96
C THR A 218 -0.21 -13.45 -29.72
N TYR A 219 0.15 -12.26 -29.21
CA TYR A 219 -0.07 -11.02 -29.95
C TYR A 219 1.07 -10.75 -30.93
N LEU A 220 0.73 -10.26 -32.12
CA LEU A 220 1.67 -9.83 -33.16
C LEU A 220 1.51 -8.32 -33.40
N LEU A 221 2.60 -7.58 -33.26
CA LEU A 221 2.67 -6.19 -33.71
C LEU A 221 3.43 -6.14 -35.03
N VAL A 222 2.76 -5.70 -36.10
CA VAL A 222 3.29 -5.72 -37.46
C VAL A 222 3.47 -4.29 -37.97
N GLY A 223 4.69 -3.92 -38.33
CA GLY A 223 5.02 -2.62 -38.92
C GLY A 223 6.52 -2.43 -39.16
N ASN A 224 6.89 -1.62 -40.14
CA ASN A 224 8.29 -1.32 -40.42
C ASN A 224 8.49 0.13 -40.90
N PRO A 225 8.97 1.05 -40.05
CA PRO A 225 9.14 0.86 -38.60
C PRO A 225 7.79 0.72 -37.89
N VAL A 226 7.75 0.11 -36.70
CA VAL A 226 6.51 0.06 -35.90
C VAL A 226 6.13 1.44 -35.38
N TYR A 227 7.07 2.36 -35.21
CA TYR A 227 6.79 3.80 -35.04
C TYR A 227 7.99 4.64 -35.48
N THR A 228 7.75 5.90 -35.78
CA THR A 228 8.77 6.92 -36.08
C THR A 228 8.81 7.97 -34.98
N THR A 229 9.97 8.61 -34.81
CA THR A 229 10.13 9.77 -33.92
C THR A 229 10.56 10.96 -34.75
N THR A 230 9.85 12.07 -34.60
CA THR A 230 10.22 13.37 -35.16
C THR A 230 10.48 14.35 -34.02
N GLU A 231 11.45 15.24 -34.18
CA GLU A 231 11.78 16.26 -33.18
C GLU A 231 11.39 17.63 -33.75
N THR A 232 10.53 18.33 -33.03
CA THR A 232 10.01 19.65 -33.40
C THR A 232 10.26 20.63 -32.27
N THR A 233 10.36 21.92 -32.57
CA THR A 233 10.49 22.96 -31.55
C THR A 233 9.11 23.53 -31.22
N ASN A 234 8.74 23.60 -29.94
CA ASN A 234 7.50 24.24 -29.53
C ASN A 234 7.63 25.78 -29.53
N ASP A 235 6.52 26.48 -29.31
CA ASP A 235 6.47 27.96 -29.29
C ASP A 235 7.38 28.61 -28.23
N LYS A 236 7.91 27.82 -27.29
CA LYS A 236 8.85 28.25 -26.24
C LYS A 236 10.31 27.98 -26.60
N GLY A 237 10.61 27.48 -27.79
CA GLY A 237 11.97 27.13 -28.21
C GLY A 237 12.46 25.79 -27.66
N GLU A 238 11.59 24.97 -27.07
CA GLU A 238 11.97 23.68 -26.49
C GLU A 238 11.81 22.55 -27.52
N ALA A 239 12.77 21.62 -27.55
CA ALA A 239 12.67 20.42 -28.37
C ALA A 239 11.61 19.45 -27.81
N VAL A 240 10.66 19.08 -28.65
CA VAL A 240 9.56 18.14 -28.38
C VAL A 240 9.66 16.97 -29.35
N LYS A 241 9.57 15.75 -28.83
CA LYS A 241 9.56 14.52 -29.64
C LYS A 241 8.12 14.08 -29.88
N ASN A 242 7.74 13.99 -31.15
CA ASN A 242 6.48 13.40 -31.58
C ASN A 242 6.72 11.95 -32.02
N PHE A 243 5.72 11.10 -31.77
CA PHE A 243 5.78 9.68 -32.08
C PHE A 243 4.58 9.31 -32.94
N ASP A 244 4.83 8.70 -34.10
CA ASP A 244 3.78 8.29 -35.05
C ASP A 244 3.92 6.82 -35.36
N SER A 245 2.80 6.09 -35.47
CA SER A 245 2.80 4.65 -35.73
C SER A 245 1.73 4.27 -36.73
N ASN A 246 2.13 3.47 -37.73
CA ASN A 246 1.22 2.79 -38.66
C ASN A 246 1.23 1.27 -38.42
N ALA A 247 1.70 0.83 -37.26
CA ALA A 247 1.73 -0.60 -36.94
C ALA A 247 0.30 -1.12 -36.75
N ALA A 248 0.08 -2.39 -37.03
CA ALA A 248 -1.17 -3.09 -36.74
C ALA A 248 -0.94 -4.15 -35.67
N LEU A 249 -1.87 -4.26 -34.72
CA LEU A 249 -1.87 -5.27 -33.66
C LEU A 249 -2.82 -6.40 -34.03
N TYR A 250 -2.37 -7.65 -33.86
CA TYR A 250 -3.17 -8.85 -34.09
C TYR A 250 -3.07 -9.77 -32.89
N TYR A 251 -4.14 -10.51 -32.61
CA TYR A 251 -4.12 -11.71 -31.77
C TYR A 251 -4.19 -12.94 -32.66
N VAL A 252 -3.30 -13.91 -32.45
CA VAL A 252 -3.35 -15.20 -33.14
C VAL A 252 -3.90 -16.25 -32.19
N ASP A 253 -5.02 -16.86 -32.55
CA ASP A 253 -5.73 -17.82 -31.70
C ASP A 253 -5.04 -19.21 -31.64
N SER A 254 -5.64 -20.15 -30.90
CA SER A 254 -5.14 -21.53 -30.76
C SER A 254 -5.14 -22.33 -32.08
N GLN A 255 -5.94 -21.90 -33.06
CA GLN A 255 -6.03 -22.49 -34.39
C GLN A 255 -5.03 -21.85 -35.36
N GLY A 256 -4.36 -20.76 -34.99
CA GLY A 256 -3.43 -20.04 -35.83
C GLY A 256 -4.10 -19.01 -36.75
N LYS A 257 -5.34 -18.60 -36.45
CA LYS A 257 -6.02 -17.52 -37.18
C LYS A 257 -5.72 -16.18 -36.50
N ALA A 258 -5.37 -15.17 -37.31
CA ALA A 258 -5.16 -13.82 -36.83
C ALA A 258 -6.48 -13.02 -36.82
N LYS A 259 -6.77 -12.40 -35.68
CA LYS A 259 -7.79 -11.35 -35.52
C LYS A 259 -7.06 -10.02 -35.33
N GLN A 260 -7.39 -9.01 -36.12
CA GLN A 260 -6.88 -7.66 -35.89
C GLN A 260 -7.53 -7.07 -34.63
N ILE A 261 -6.72 -6.42 -33.80
CA ILE A 261 -7.11 -5.83 -32.52
C ILE A 261 -6.97 -4.32 -32.63
N SER A 262 -7.99 -3.60 -32.18
CA SER A 262 -7.96 -2.13 -32.20
C SER A 262 -7.03 -1.58 -31.13
N PHE A 263 -6.31 -0.51 -31.46
CA PHE A 263 -5.54 0.23 -30.46
C PHE A 263 -6.47 1.03 -29.55
N ASP A 264 -6.01 1.30 -28.32
CA ASP A 264 -6.67 2.25 -27.43
C ASP A 264 -6.48 3.68 -27.94
N GLU A 265 -7.54 4.25 -28.52
CA GLU A 265 -7.54 5.59 -29.12
C GLU A 265 -7.30 6.71 -28.09
N ARG A 266 -7.39 6.43 -26.79
CA ARG A 266 -7.06 7.41 -25.73
C ARG A 266 -5.58 7.77 -25.70
N TYR A 267 -4.71 6.95 -26.30
CA TYR A 267 -3.27 7.12 -26.26
C TYR A 267 -2.68 7.18 -27.68
N ASN A 268 -1.67 8.05 -27.87
CA ASN A 268 -0.88 8.01 -29.10
C ASN A 268 -0.15 6.66 -29.17
N THR A 269 -0.38 5.91 -30.25
CA THR A 269 0.15 4.55 -30.40
C THR A 269 1.68 4.54 -30.43
N GLY A 270 2.31 5.42 -31.20
CA GLY A 270 3.78 5.51 -31.27
C GLY A 270 4.42 5.83 -29.91
N TYR A 271 3.81 6.75 -29.16
CA TYR A 271 4.25 7.11 -27.81
C TYR A 271 4.10 5.93 -26.83
N THR A 272 2.98 5.21 -26.91
CA THR A 272 2.72 4.02 -26.08
C THR A 272 3.72 2.92 -26.37
N LEU A 273 3.99 2.62 -27.64
CA LEU A 273 5.02 1.66 -28.05
C LEU A 273 6.40 2.02 -27.48
N ASN A 274 6.75 3.31 -27.53
CA ASN A 274 7.99 3.82 -26.93
C ASN A 274 8.02 3.66 -25.39
N LEU A 275 6.91 3.97 -24.68
CA LEU A 275 6.81 3.76 -23.23
C LEU A 275 6.93 2.29 -22.81
N LEU A 276 6.56 1.37 -23.70
CA LEU A 276 6.68 -0.07 -23.50
C LEU A 276 8.07 -0.61 -23.84
N ASP A 277 9.03 0.25 -24.19
CA ASP A 277 10.37 -0.11 -24.64
C ASP A 277 10.37 -1.04 -25.86
N ILE A 278 9.34 -0.88 -26.71
CA ILE A 278 9.27 -1.55 -28.01
C ILE A 278 10.21 -0.81 -28.95
N HIS A 279 11.12 -1.53 -29.60
CA HIS A 279 12.07 -0.94 -30.52
C HIS A 279 11.43 -0.74 -31.90
N PRO A 280 11.63 0.41 -32.57
CA PRO A 280 10.91 0.77 -33.80
C PRO A 280 11.20 -0.16 -34.98
N THR A 281 12.39 -0.78 -35.04
CA THR A 281 12.82 -1.56 -36.22
C THR A 281 13.27 -3.00 -35.92
N LYS A 282 13.29 -3.43 -34.65
CA LYS A 282 13.82 -4.75 -34.27
C LYS A 282 12.69 -5.75 -34.11
N GLU A 283 12.73 -6.82 -34.90
CA GLU A 283 11.90 -7.99 -34.65
C GLU A 283 12.39 -8.71 -33.40
N LYS A 284 11.58 -8.75 -32.35
CA LYS A 284 11.85 -9.55 -31.15
C LYS A 284 10.56 -9.87 -30.41
N LYS A 285 10.65 -10.83 -29.50
CA LYS A 285 9.60 -11.14 -28.52
C LYS A 285 9.75 -10.20 -27.32
N TYR A 286 8.62 -9.72 -26.83
CA TYR A 286 8.46 -8.91 -25.63
C TYR A 286 7.52 -9.64 -24.67
N SER A 287 7.83 -9.56 -23.39
CA SER A 287 6.94 -9.96 -22.30
C SER A 287 6.47 -8.70 -21.60
N ILE A 288 5.21 -8.33 -21.80
CA ILE A 288 4.66 -7.06 -21.34
C ILE A 288 3.71 -7.33 -20.17
N PRO A 289 3.87 -6.69 -19.00
CA PRO A 289 2.92 -6.81 -17.90
C PRO A 289 1.49 -6.48 -18.36
N THR A 290 0.50 -7.28 -17.95
CA THR A 290 -0.90 -7.12 -18.41
C THR A 290 -1.44 -5.71 -18.20
N ASN A 291 -1.11 -5.06 -17.08
CA ASN A 291 -1.53 -3.68 -16.77
C ASN A 291 -0.93 -2.63 -17.73
N ARG A 292 0.26 -2.88 -18.27
CA ARG A 292 0.90 -2.02 -19.28
C ARG A 292 0.40 -2.34 -20.68
N PHE A 293 0.11 -3.61 -20.96
CA PHE A 293 -0.47 -4.03 -22.24
C PHE A 293 -1.85 -3.40 -22.47
N LYS A 294 -2.63 -3.17 -21.41
CA LYS A 294 -3.91 -2.42 -21.47
C LYS A 294 -3.79 -0.98 -21.99
N TRP A 295 -2.59 -0.41 -22.07
CA TRP A 295 -2.39 0.90 -22.72
C TRP A 295 -2.40 0.80 -24.24
N LEU A 296 -2.18 -0.40 -24.80
CA LEU A 296 -2.21 -0.62 -26.25
C LEU A 296 -3.62 -0.90 -26.75
N THR A 297 -4.50 -1.53 -25.98
CA THR A 297 -5.83 -1.92 -26.43
C THR A 297 -6.84 -1.92 -25.30
N THR A 298 -8.08 -1.57 -25.63
CA THR A 298 -9.25 -1.68 -24.74
C THR A 298 -9.91 -3.06 -24.81
N GLU A 299 -9.54 -3.91 -25.76
CA GLU A 299 -10.06 -5.27 -25.86
C GLU A 299 -9.60 -6.13 -24.67
N LYS A 300 -10.44 -7.09 -24.27
CA LYS A 300 -10.10 -8.07 -23.24
C LYS A 300 -8.84 -8.85 -23.66
N ILE A 301 -7.88 -8.98 -22.73
CA ILE A 301 -6.68 -9.77 -22.96
C ILE A 301 -7.06 -11.25 -22.99
N GLU A 302 -6.67 -11.93 -24.07
CA GLU A 302 -6.96 -13.35 -24.25
C GLU A 302 -6.10 -14.21 -23.32
N GLU A 303 -6.74 -15.09 -22.54
CA GLU A 303 -6.07 -15.87 -21.50
C GLU A 303 -4.95 -16.76 -22.04
N GLY A 304 -5.14 -17.32 -23.24
CA GLY A 304 -4.12 -18.13 -23.89
C GLY A 304 -2.82 -17.38 -24.17
N ALA A 305 -2.87 -16.05 -24.32
CA ALA A 305 -1.69 -15.21 -24.57
C ALA A 305 -0.84 -14.90 -23.33
N LEU A 306 -1.35 -15.27 -22.15
CA LEU A 306 -0.70 -15.02 -20.88
C LEU A 306 0.45 -16.00 -20.69
N SER A 307 1.62 -15.45 -20.36
CA SER A 307 2.75 -16.21 -19.84
C SER A 307 2.95 -15.89 -18.37
N LYS A 308 3.22 -16.94 -17.60
CA LYS A 308 3.57 -16.83 -16.19
C LYS A 308 5.07 -16.56 -16.09
N ASP A 309 5.44 -15.45 -15.47
CA ASP A 309 6.80 -15.26 -15.03
C ASP A 309 7.02 -16.07 -13.75
N THR A 310 7.88 -17.09 -13.84
CA THR A 310 8.28 -17.94 -12.72
C THR A 310 9.31 -17.27 -11.83
N SER A 311 9.84 -16.09 -12.22
CA SER A 311 10.60 -15.27 -11.29
C SER A 311 9.63 -14.82 -10.21
N GLY A 312 9.71 -15.50 -9.06
CA GLY A 312 8.84 -15.23 -7.92
C GLY A 312 9.04 -13.79 -7.48
N VAL A 313 8.14 -12.91 -7.89
CA VAL A 313 8.11 -11.56 -7.37
C VAL A 313 7.48 -11.67 -5.99
N HIS A 314 8.32 -11.55 -4.96
CA HIS A 314 7.84 -10.99 -3.71
C HIS A 314 7.24 -9.64 -4.07
N ARG A 315 5.91 -9.56 -4.15
CA ARG A 315 5.22 -8.27 -4.15
C ARG A 315 5.36 -7.75 -2.72
N GLY A 316 6.56 -7.25 -2.43
CA GLY A 316 6.83 -6.50 -1.21
C GLY A 316 5.79 -5.39 -1.16
N PHE A 317 5.02 -5.37 -0.08
CA PHE A 317 4.19 -4.25 0.32
C PHE A 317 3.10 -3.86 -0.68
N PHE A 318 2.01 -4.63 -0.72
CA PHE A 318 0.76 -3.92 -0.51
C PHE A 318 0.59 -3.82 1.00
N SER A 319 0.81 -2.62 1.54
CA SER A 319 0.55 -2.31 2.96
C SER A 319 -0.93 -2.54 3.20
N GLN A 320 -1.27 -3.78 3.57
CA GLN A 320 -2.63 -4.11 3.96
C GLN A 320 -2.93 -3.39 5.26
N ILE A 321 -4.08 -2.74 5.33
CA ILE A 321 -4.42 -1.91 6.49
C ILE A 321 -5.27 -2.69 7.45
N LEU A 322 -4.83 -2.74 8.70
CA LEU A 322 -5.67 -3.14 9.81
C LEU A 322 -6.21 -1.87 10.49
N PRO A 323 -7.50 -1.52 10.30
CA PRO A 323 -8.06 -0.31 10.88
C PRO A 323 -8.20 -0.45 12.40
N ARG A 324 -8.05 0.66 13.13
CA ARG A 324 -8.46 0.74 14.53
C ARG A 324 -9.98 0.73 14.60
N LEU A 325 -10.55 -0.21 15.35
CA LEU A 325 -12.00 -0.42 15.42
C LEU A 325 -12.61 0.06 16.74
N PRO A 326 -13.94 0.31 16.79
CA PRO A 326 -14.65 0.68 18.01
C PRO A 326 -14.51 -0.41 19.07
N ARG A 327 -14.42 -0.02 20.35
CA ARG A 327 -14.22 -0.98 21.46
C ARG A 327 -15.30 -2.06 21.54
N LYS A 328 -16.53 -1.75 21.09
CA LYS A 328 -17.68 -2.64 21.14
C LYS A 328 -17.81 -3.57 19.93
N ALA A 329 -17.09 -3.30 18.84
CA ALA A 329 -17.12 -4.16 17.66
C ALA A 329 -16.38 -5.47 17.95
N HIS A 330 -16.95 -6.60 17.51
CA HIS A 330 -16.25 -7.87 17.39
C HIS A 330 -15.17 -7.75 16.32
N ARG A 331 -14.01 -8.37 16.55
CA ARG A 331 -12.82 -8.18 15.72
C ARG A 331 -12.19 -9.52 15.44
N ASP A 332 -12.20 -9.90 14.17
CA ASP A 332 -11.50 -11.07 13.68
C ASP A 332 -10.36 -10.62 12.78
N LEU A 333 -9.16 -11.11 13.07
CA LEU A 333 -8.01 -10.98 12.20
C LEU A 333 -7.61 -12.37 11.75
N ILE A 334 -7.80 -12.65 10.46
CA ILE A 334 -7.44 -13.92 9.85
C ILE A 334 -6.15 -13.68 9.08
N VAL A 335 -5.04 -14.25 9.56
CA VAL A 335 -3.78 -14.23 8.82
C VAL A 335 -3.63 -15.57 8.13
N ILE A 336 -3.52 -15.56 6.81
CA ILE A 336 -3.34 -16.78 6.00
C ILE A 336 -1.84 -16.93 5.68
N PRO A 337 -1.08 -17.77 6.43
CA PRO A 337 0.28 -18.16 6.05
C PRO A 337 0.28 -19.07 4.81
N ARG A 338 1.38 -19.12 4.05
CA ARG A 338 1.53 -19.99 2.86
C ARG A 338 2.10 -21.39 3.12
N ASP A 339 1.84 -22.32 2.18
CA ASP A 339 2.60 -23.57 1.95
C ASP A 339 4.06 -23.35 1.54
N SER A 340 4.39 -22.20 0.91
CA SER A 340 5.77 -21.90 0.48
C SER A 340 6.72 -21.62 1.64
N HIS A 341 6.27 -21.66 2.90
CA HIS A 341 7.12 -21.55 4.08
C HIS A 341 8.00 -22.78 4.33
N HIS A 342 7.72 -23.90 3.64
CA HIS A 342 8.51 -25.14 3.73
C HIS A 342 9.37 -25.39 2.49
N GLN A 343 9.30 -24.53 1.46
CA GLN A 343 10.13 -24.65 0.27
C GLN A 343 11.39 -23.83 0.45
N THR A 344 12.44 -24.45 0.98
CA THR A 344 13.82 -23.95 0.96
C THR A 344 14.22 -23.72 -0.50
N ARG A 345 14.15 -22.46 -0.96
CA ARG A 345 14.61 -22.06 -2.29
C ARG A 345 15.76 -21.10 -2.14
N VAL A 346 16.74 -21.19 -3.05
CA VAL A 346 18.01 -20.43 -3.06
C VAL A 346 17.84 -18.90 -2.89
N ASN A 347 16.64 -18.36 -3.18
CA ASN A 347 16.32 -16.93 -3.09
C ASN A 347 15.10 -16.61 -2.22
N ALA A 348 14.55 -17.58 -1.50
CA ALA A 348 13.57 -17.33 -0.44
C ALA A 348 14.33 -17.12 0.88
N PRO A 349 13.83 -16.30 1.83
CA PRO A 349 14.25 -16.47 3.22
C PRO A 349 14.04 -17.94 3.55
N ASP A 350 14.99 -18.57 4.23
CA ASP A 350 14.74 -19.90 4.80
C ASP A 350 13.46 -19.80 5.64
N GLY A 351 12.69 -20.88 5.83
CA GLY A 351 11.47 -20.85 6.65
C GLY A 351 11.75 -20.11 7.97
N ASP A 352 12.97 -20.34 8.47
CA ASP A 352 13.70 -19.69 9.54
C ASP A 352 13.80 -18.17 9.56
N GLU A 353 13.72 -17.45 8.45
CA GLU A 353 13.86 -15.99 8.31
C GLU A 353 12.55 -15.28 7.93
N HIS A 354 11.48 -16.05 7.69
CA HIS A 354 10.19 -15.49 7.30
C HIS A 354 9.54 -14.72 8.45
N LEU A 355 9.00 -13.51 8.21
CA LEU A 355 8.41 -12.66 9.27
C LEU A 355 7.45 -13.42 10.19
N HIS A 356 6.60 -14.28 9.63
CA HIS A 356 5.62 -15.05 10.40
C HIS A 356 6.26 -16.16 11.24
N TRP A 357 7.41 -16.70 10.80
CA TRP A 357 8.16 -17.73 11.51
C TRP A 357 9.21 -17.16 12.47
N GLN A 358 9.79 -16.00 12.18
CA GLN A 358 10.57 -15.20 13.12
C GLN A 358 9.70 -14.73 14.29
N VAL A 359 8.45 -14.34 14.01
CA VAL A 359 7.43 -14.12 15.03
C VAL A 359 7.18 -15.42 15.83
N ALA A 360 7.12 -16.59 15.20
CA ALA A 360 6.93 -17.86 15.91
C ALA A 360 8.15 -18.29 16.76
N LYS A 361 9.37 -18.14 16.24
CA LYS A 361 10.65 -18.46 16.91
C LYS A 361 10.92 -17.56 18.11
N TYR A 362 10.62 -16.27 17.98
CA TYR A 362 10.74 -15.31 19.08
C TYR A 362 9.81 -15.65 20.26
N LEU A 363 8.69 -16.33 19.97
CA LEU A 363 7.75 -16.80 20.99
C LEU A 363 8.20 -18.13 21.65
N ASP A 364 9.15 -18.87 21.07
CA ASP A 364 9.67 -20.15 21.57
C ASP A 364 10.90 -19.97 22.51
N SER A 365 10.86 -20.61 23.68
CA SER A 365 11.83 -20.40 24.78
C SER A 365 13.20 -21.05 24.57
N ASN A 366 13.36 -21.93 23.58
CA ASN A 366 14.59 -22.71 23.37
C ASN A 366 15.52 -22.19 22.24
N HIS A 367 15.11 -21.19 21.47
CA HIS A 367 15.84 -20.76 20.27
C HIS A 367 16.79 -19.57 20.48
N ASN A 368 16.98 -19.09 21.72
CA ASN A 368 17.88 -17.97 21.99
C ASN A 368 18.82 -18.28 23.18
N PRO A 369 20.01 -18.88 22.92
CA PRO A 369 20.95 -19.27 23.98
C PRO A 369 21.55 -18.09 24.77
N ASN A 370 21.31 -16.85 24.33
CA ASN A 370 21.80 -15.63 24.98
C ASN A 370 20.68 -14.75 25.59
N ALA A 371 19.41 -15.15 25.52
CA ALA A 371 18.32 -14.37 26.11
C ALA A 371 18.15 -14.71 27.60
N GLN A 372 18.49 -13.77 28.48
CA GLN A 372 18.20 -13.82 29.91
C GLN A 372 16.69 -13.75 30.27
N GLN A 373 15.79 -13.86 29.29
CA GLN A 373 14.35 -13.87 29.52
C GLN A 373 13.72 -15.13 28.92
N PRO A 374 12.90 -15.88 29.70
CA PRO A 374 12.18 -17.04 29.18
C PRO A 374 11.16 -16.59 28.14
N GLY A 375 11.16 -17.25 26.97
CA GLY A 375 10.16 -17.03 25.92
C GLY A 375 8.73 -17.18 26.43
N LEU A 376 7.78 -16.56 25.71
CA LEU A 376 6.39 -16.43 26.13
C LEU A 376 5.57 -17.73 26.04
N VAL A 377 6.14 -18.79 25.46
CA VAL A 377 5.53 -20.13 25.36
C VAL A 377 6.23 -21.10 26.32
N LYS A 378 5.42 -21.84 27.10
CA LYS A 378 5.87 -22.77 28.15
C LYS A 378 6.79 -23.86 27.58
N GLU A 379 7.86 -24.19 28.30
CA GLU A 379 8.85 -25.20 27.90
C GLU A 379 8.17 -26.53 27.51
N GLY A 380 8.57 -27.10 26.36
CA GLY A 380 7.97 -28.33 25.82
C GLY A 380 6.65 -28.14 25.07
N SER A 381 5.97 -26.99 25.18
CA SER A 381 4.68 -26.77 24.50
C SER A 381 4.83 -26.66 22.99
N VAL A 382 5.93 -26.07 22.49
CA VAL A 382 6.21 -26.03 21.05
C VAL A 382 6.42 -27.44 20.50
N LYS A 383 7.26 -28.25 21.14
CA LYS A 383 7.49 -29.66 20.78
C LYS A 383 6.22 -30.51 20.85
N GLU A 384 5.40 -30.33 21.88
CA GLU A 384 4.13 -31.06 22.03
C GLU A 384 3.13 -30.66 20.93
N LYS A 385 3.10 -29.37 20.54
CA LYS A 385 2.25 -28.86 19.47
C LYS A 385 2.77 -29.23 18.09
N GLU A 386 4.08 -29.25 17.88
CA GLU A 386 4.75 -29.75 16.67
C GLU A 386 4.48 -31.24 16.48
N GLU A 387 4.58 -32.06 17.53
CA GLU A 387 4.31 -33.50 17.43
C GLU A 387 2.82 -33.78 17.19
N LYS A 388 1.92 -33.00 17.80
CA LYS A 388 0.47 -33.04 17.50
C LYS A 388 0.18 -32.61 16.06
N ALA A 389 0.78 -31.52 15.58
CA ALA A 389 0.64 -31.08 14.20
C ALA A 389 1.18 -32.13 13.23
N ARG A 390 2.37 -32.68 13.51
CA ARG A 390 2.99 -33.73 12.71
C ARG A 390 2.12 -34.99 12.66
N GLN A 391 1.57 -35.44 13.78
CA GLN A 391 0.62 -36.56 13.84
C GLN A 391 -0.65 -36.28 13.04
N THR A 392 -1.25 -35.10 13.20
CA THR A 392 -2.44 -34.67 12.45
C THR A 392 -2.18 -34.63 10.95
N TYR A 393 -1.08 -34.03 10.49
CA TYR A 393 -0.76 -33.95 9.07
C TYR A 393 -0.34 -35.30 8.48
N SER A 394 0.36 -36.14 9.24
CA SER A 394 0.72 -37.49 8.80
C SER A 394 -0.48 -38.44 8.65
N LEU A 395 -1.61 -38.15 9.31
CA LEU A 395 -2.87 -38.88 9.13
C LEU A 395 -3.59 -38.51 7.81
N HIS A 396 -3.23 -37.38 7.21
CA HIS A 396 -3.82 -36.82 6.00
C HIS A 396 -2.80 -36.68 4.85
N ASP A 397 -1.65 -37.33 4.95
CA ASP A 397 -0.52 -37.21 4.00
C ASP A 397 -0.88 -37.72 2.59
N ASN A 398 -1.95 -38.51 2.49
CA ASN A 398 -2.51 -39.03 1.23
C ASN A 398 -3.83 -38.36 0.83
N ASP A 399 -4.34 -37.42 1.62
CA ASP A 399 -5.58 -36.72 1.30
C ASP A 399 -5.27 -35.57 0.32
N PRO A 400 -6.11 -35.35 -0.71
CA PRO A 400 -5.96 -34.21 -1.60
C PRO A 400 -6.12 -32.90 -0.79
N PRO A 401 -5.27 -31.90 -1.01
CA PRO A 401 -5.23 -30.69 -0.20
C PRO A 401 -6.58 -29.97 -0.18
N THR A 402 -7.21 -29.88 1.00
CA THR A 402 -8.40 -29.06 1.24
C THR A 402 -8.03 -27.67 1.72
N TYR A 403 -8.71 -26.66 1.20
CA TYR A 403 -8.22 -25.28 1.20
C TYR A 403 -8.16 -24.55 2.56
N PHE A 404 -8.85 -24.95 3.64
CA PHE A 404 -8.77 -24.26 4.96
C PHE A 404 -9.21 -25.12 6.18
N PRO A 405 -8.58 -24.99 7.37
CA PRO A 405 -9.05 -25.59 8.63
C PRO A 405 -10.06 -24.71 9.40
N VAL A 406 -10.79 -25.32 10.35
CA VAL A 406 -11.95 -24.73 11.08
C VAL A 406 -11.51 -23.83 12.25
N ALA A 407 -12.02 -22.59 12.29
CA ALA A 407 -11.56 -21.50 13.17
C ALA A 407 -11.59 -21.78 14.69
N SER A 408 -12.47 -22.66 15.17
CA SER A 408 -12.58 -23.02 16.60
C SER A 408 -11.35 -23.75 17.13
N GLU A 409 -10.58 -24.38 16.25
CA GLU A 409 -9.41 -25.17 16.64
C GLU A 409 -8.19 -24.27 16.90
N MET A 410 -8.15 -23.07 16.31
CA MET A 410 -7.00 -22.15 16.35
C MET A 410 -6.85 -21.39 17.67
N GLN A 411 -7.94 -21.09 18.39
CA GLN A 411 -7.92 -20.35 19.66
C GLN A 411 -7.19 -21.10 20.79
N ARG A 412 -7.06 -22.42 20.67
CA ARG A 412 -6.53 -23.29 21.73
C ARG A 412 -4.99 -23.38 21.74
N PHE A 413 -4.29 -22.62 20.88
CA PHE A 413 -2.85 -22.84 20.65
C PHE A 413 -1.88 -21.89 21.37
N PHE A 414 -2.20 -20.61 21.63
CA PHE A 414 -1.12 -19.62 21.89
C PHE A 414 -1.21 -18.71 23.13
N GLY A 415 -2.26 -18.77 23.96
CA GLY A 415 -2.21 -18.38 25.39
C GLY A 415 -1.71 -17.00 25.86
N LEU A 416 -1.39 -16.01 25.00
CA LEU A 416 -0.79 -14.73 25.42
C LEU A 416 -1.75 -13.53 25.42
N LYS A 417 -1.47 -12.56 26.32
CA LYS A 417 -2.23 -11.31 26.46
C LYS A 417 -1.70 -10.20 25.55
N LYS A 418 -2.65 -9.42 25.05
CA LYS A 418 -2.62 -8.43 23.98
C LYS A 418 -1.63 -7.27 24.18
N GLU A 419 -1.32 -6.91 25.42
CA GLU A 419 -0.67 -5.64 25.73
C GLU A 419 0.87 -5.69 25.67
N MET A 420 1.47 -6.88 25.72
CA MET A 420 2.93 -7.04 25.86
C MET A 420 3.67 -7.23 24.53
N ALA A 421 2.95 -7.44 23.41
CA ALA A 421 3.57 -7.86 22.16
C ALA A 421 4.14 -6.71 21.28
N TYR A 422 3.67 -5.47 21.46
CA TYR A 422 3.91 -4.38 20.48
C TYR A 422 4.97 -3.34 20.87
N ARG A 423 5.57 -3.43 22.07
CA ARG A 423 6.45 -2.39 22.60
C ARG A 423 7.90 -2.42 22.08
N TYR A 424 8.36 -3.53 21.49
CA TYR A 424 9.81 -3.78 21.28
C TYR A 424 10.24 -3.99 19.81
N THR A 425 9.31 -3.81 18.86
CA THR A 425 9.47 -4.35 17.49
C THR A 425 10.40 -3.58 16.55
N ASP A 426 10.70 -2.30 16.83
CA ASP A 426 11.44 -1.45 15.86
C ASP A 426 12.90 -1.15 16.26
N LYS A 427 13.26 -1.38 17.52
CA LYS A 427 14.60 -1.07 18.05
C LYS A 427 15.60 -2.25 17.97
N LEU A 428 15.20 -3.41 17.45
CA LEU A 428 15.99 -4.66 17.50
C LEU A 428 16.24 -5.33 16.14
N HIS A 429 15.99 -4.68 15.00
CA HIS A 429 16.25 -5.26 13.68
C HIS A 429 17.78 -5.42 13.42
N PRO A 430 18.33 -6.65 13.32
CA PRO A 430 19.79 -6.85 13.31
C PRO A 430 20.51 -6.42 12.02
N ASN A 431 19.79 -6.22 10.91
CA ASN A 431 20.36 -5.83 9.61
C ASN A 431 19.76 -4.51 9.11
N ARG A 432 20.01 -3.43 9.85
CA ARG A 432 19.29 -2.15 9.76
C ARG A 432 19.55 -1.31 8.49
N LEU A 433 20.42 -1.75 7.56
CA LEU A 433 21.07 -0.80 6.66
C LEU A 433 21.01 -1.09 5.16
N THR A 434 20.55 -2.23 4.66
CA THR A 434 20.23 -2.32 3.21
C THR A 434 19.21 -3.38 2.86
N ARG A 435 18.31 -3.04 1.91
CA ARG A 435 17.42 -4.00 1.25
C ARG A 435 18.21 -4.84 0.24
N ARG A 436 17.88 -6.13 0.13
CA ARG A 436 18.43 -7.02 -0.89
C ARG A 436 18.19 -6.45 -2.30
N GLY A 437 19.23 -6.38 -3.13
CA GLY A 437 19.25 -5.74 -4.44
C GLY A 437 19.80 -4.30 -4.46
N MET A 438 19.94 -3.65 -3.30
CA MET A 438 20.57 -2.34 -3.15
C MET A 438 22.00 -2.43 -2.60
N GLU A 439 22.60 -3.62 -2.59
CA GLU A 439 23.95 -3.82 -2.09
C GLU A 439 24.95 -3.03 -2.92
N TRP A 440 25.92 -2.43 -2.22
CA TRP A 440 27.08 -1.81 -2.82
C TRP A 440 28.19 -2.86 -2.96
N HIS A 441 28.48 -3.25 -4.19
CA HIS A 441 29.45 -4.30 -4.49
C HIS A 441 30.89 -3.80 -4.32
N LYS A 442 31.79 -4.68 -3.85
CA LYS A 442 33.20 -4.31 -3.57
C LYS A 442 33.93 -3.71 -4.77
N ASN A 443 33.57 -4.11 -5.99
CA ASN A 443 34.22 -3.70 -7.24
C ASN A 443 33.46 -2.59 -7.99
N GLU A 444 32.49 -1.94 -7.37
CA GLU A 444 31.80 -0.79 -7.98
C GLU A 444 32.04 0.47 -7.15
N THR A 445 32.16 1.62 -7.81
CA THR A 445 32.19 2.91 -7.12
C THR A 445 30.80 3.26 -6.60
N LEU A 446 30.70 4.10 -5.57
CA LEU A 446 29.40 4.53 -5.05
C LEU A 446 28.57 5.28 -6.12
N PHE A 447 29.25 5.99 -7.04
CA PHE A 447 28.62 6.61 -8.21
C PHE A 447 28.11 5.58 -9.23
N ALA A 448 28.87 4.52 -9.50
CA ALA A 448 28.42 3.45 -10.40
C ALA A 448 27.22 2.68 -9.81
N TRP A 449 27.23 2.44 -8.50
CA TRP A 449 26.08 1.91 -7.75
C TRP A 449 24.86 2.83 -7.91
N TRP A 450 25.03 4.14 -7.74
CA TRP A 450 23.96 5.12 -7.92
C TRP A 450 23.39 5.08 -9.34
N GLN A 451 24.24 5.09 -10.36
CA GLN A 451 23.83 5.03 -11.77
C GLN A 451 23.14 3.71 -12.14
N ARG A 452 23.55 2.58 -11.56
CA ARG A 452 22.93 1.27 -11.78
C ARG A 452 21.45 1.26 -11.38
N HIS A 453 21.13 1.97 -10.29
CA HIS A 453 19.77 2.10 -9.76
C HIS A 453 19.01 3.31 -10.35
N ASP A 454 19.65 4.10 -11.20
CA ASP A 454 19.09 5.30 -11.83
C ASP A 454 18.24 5.01 -13.08
N LYS A 455 18.18 3.75 -13.52
CA LYS A 455 17.69 3.34 -14.86
C LYS A 455 16.16 3.43 -15.08
N LYS A 456 15.36 3.91 -14.12
CA LYS A 456 13.88 3.91 -14.19
C LYS A 456 13.20 5.18 -13.63
N ILE A 457 13.75 6.39 -13.81
CA ILE A 457 13.23 7.60 -13.15
C ILE A 457 13.20 8.83 -14.09
N SER A 458 12.28 9.77 -13.82
CA SER A 458 11.87 10.92 -14.65
C SER A 458 13.03 11.71 -15.27
N GLY A 459 12.83 12.21 -16.49
CA GLY A 459 13.83 12.97 -17.26
C GLY A 459 14.30 14.30 -16.65
N PHE A 460 13.83 14.68 -15.45
CA PHE A 460 14.13 15.95 -14.80
C PHE A 460 14.48 15.74 -13.31
N PRO A 461 15.76 15.52 -12.94
CA PRO A 461 16.16 15.38 -11.54
C PRO A 461 16.01 16.71 -10.79
N THR A 462 15.54 16.65 -9.54
CA THR A 462 15.40 17.82 -8.66
C THR A 462 16.77 18.42 -8.32
N PRO A 463 16.87 19.72 -7.97
CA PRO A 463 18.13 20.34 -7.54
C PRO A 463 18.85 19.53 -6.45
N LEU A 464 18.14 19.09 -5.41
CA LEU A 464 18.68 18.23 -4.34
C LEU A 464 19.28 16.91 -4.86
N THR A 465 18.69 16.32 -5.91
CA THR A 465 19.18 15.08 -6.50
C THR A 465 20.41 15.34 -7.37
N LYS A 466 20.47 16.49 -8.05
CA LYS A 466 21.64 16.93 -8.82
C LYS A 466 22.83 17.20 -7.89
N GLU A 467 22.59 17.84 -6.74
CA GLU A 467 23.59 18.06 -5.69
C GLU A 467 24.19 16.73 -5.18
N LEU A 468 23.34 15.77 -4.79
CA LEU A 468 23.81 14.43 -4.39
C LEU A 468 24.57 13.72 -5.50
N SER A 469 24.06 13.75 -6.74
CA SER A 469 24.72 13.09 -7.88
C SER A 469 26.10 13.71 -8.17
N HIS A 470 26.23 15.02 -8.00
CA HIS A 470 27.50 15.74 -8.16
C HIS A 470 28.50 15.37 -7.07
N LEU A 471 28.06 15.28 -5.81
CA LEU A 471 28.89 14.84 -4.69
C LEU A 471 29.36 13.40 -4.89
N LEU A 472 28.47 12.51 -5.33
CA LEU A 472 28.81 11.13 -5.66
C LEU A 472 29.82 11.03 -6.80
N GLY A 473 29.69 11.87 -7.83
CA GLY A 473 30.66 11.95 -8.93
C GLY A 473 32.03 12.46 -8.50
N LYS A 474 32.10 13.27 -7.43
CA LYS A 474 33.36 13.75 -6.84
C LYS A 474 34.00 12.77 -5.87
N ALA A 475 33.22 11.94 -5.18
CA ALA A 475 33.68 10.89 -4.27
C ALA A 475 34.31 9.69 -5.00
N GLY A 476 35.02 9.98 -6.10
CA GLY A 476 35.42 9.02 -7.13
C GLY A 476 36.49 8.05 -6.64
N GLY A 477 36.06 6.84 -6.31
CA GLY A 477 36.95 5.74 -5.97
C GLY A 477 36.18 4.45 -5.73
N LEU A 478 36.91 3.33 -5.69
CA LEU A 478 36.37 2.10 -5.12
C LEU A 478 36.19 2.31 -3.61
N ARG A 479 35.43 1.42 -2.97
CA ARG A 479 35.16 1.48 -1.53
C ARG A 479 36.42 1.73 -0.68
N GLU A 480 37.52 1.06 -1.00
CA GLU A 480 38.81 1.19 -0.31
C GLU A 480 39.37 2.62 -0.37
N THR A 481 39.22 3.30 -1.51
CA THR A 481 39.61 4.70 -1.65
C THR A 481 38.71 5.62 -0.83
N LEU A 482 37.39 5.38 -0.86
CA LEU A 482 36.41 6.19 -0.13
C LEU A 482 36.61 6.11 1.40
N LEU A 483 37.07 4.97 1.92
CA LEU A 483 37.43 4.81 3.33
C LEU A 483 38.61 5.70 3.77
N THR A 484 39.37 6.29 2.84
CA THR A 484 40.41 7.27 3.18
C THR A 484 39.91 8.72 3.17
N GLU A 485 38.67 8.95 2.71
CA GLU A 485 38.08 10.28 2.52
C GLU A 485 37.00 10.59 3.57
N ARG A 486 37.41 10.69 4.84
CA ARG A 486 36.50 10.94 5.98
C ARG A 486 35.55 12.12 5.75
N ASP A 487 36.07 13.28 5.33
CA ASP A 487 35.26 14.49 5.14
C ASP A 487 34.25 14.34 3.98
N THR A 488 34.63 13.60 2.93
CA THR A 488 33.73 13.25 1.82
C THR A 488 32.56 12.39 2.31
N LEU A 489 32.84 11.37 3.14
CA LEU A 489 31.83 10.50 3.73
C LEU A 489 30.88 11.27 4.67
N LEU A 490 31.40 12.14 5.54
CA LEU A 490 30.57 12.97 6.42
C LEU A 490 29.67 13.92 5.62
N THR A 491 30.20 14.51 4.55
CA THR A 491 29.43 15.38 3.63
C THR A 491 28.33 14.60 2.92
N LEU A 492 28.63 13.40 2.40
CA LEU A 492 27.64 12.54 1.75
C LEU A 492 26.54 12.09 2.71
N PHE A 493 26.90 11.74 3.95
CA PHE A 493 25.93 11.35 4.97
C PHE A 493 24.99 12.52 5.29
N ARG A 494 25.56 13.70 5.56
CA ARG A 494 24.80 14.94 5.85
C ARG A 494 23.85 15.31 4.73
N GLU A 495 24.28 15.26 3.47
CA GLU A 495 23.42 15.62 2.33
C GLU A 495 22.38 14.55 2.02
N ALA A 496 22.65 13.26 2.29
CA ALA A 496 21.65 12.20 2.19
C ALA A 496 20.55 12.38 3.26
N GLU A 497 20.93 12.68 4.51
CA GLU A 497 20.01 13.05 5.59
C GLU A 497 19.15 14.26 5.24
N ARG A 498 19.79 15.35 4.78
CA ARG A 498 19.11 16.58 4.35
C ARG A 498 18.13 16.30 3.22
N TRP A 499 18.52 15.47 2.25
CA TRP A 499 17.63 15.07 1.16
C TRP A 499 16.42 14.30 1.69
N LEU A 500 16.61 13.33 2.58
CA LEU A 500 15.53 12.49 3.13
C LEU A 500 14.51 13.31 3.92
N ILE A 501 14.99 14.28 4.71
CA ILE A 501 14.13 15.20 5.47
C ILE A 501 13.40 16.17 4.52
N LEU A 502 14.10 16.82 3.57
CA LEU A 502 13.44 17.75 2.64
C LEU A 502 12.48 17.05 1.66
N LYS A 503 12.66 15.75 1.42
CA LYS A 503 11.80 14.92 0.58
C LYS A 503 10.83 14.06 1.38
N GLU A 504 10.77 14.22 2.69
CA GLU A 504 9.74 13.60 3.52
C GLU A 504 8.36 13.93 2.92
N ASN A 505 7.49 12.93 2.82
CA ASN A 505 6.15 13.05 2.24
C ASN A 505 6.08 13.43 0.74
N THR A 506 7.19 13.42 0.00
CA THR A 506 7.17 13.60 -1.46
C THR A 506 7.19 12.25 -2.19
N ALA A 507 6.33 12.07 -3.19
CA ALA A 507 6.32 10.87 -4.02
C ALA A 507 7.55 10.86 -4.95
N THR A 508 8.65 10.28 -4.45
CA THR A 508 9.91 10.14 -5.19
C THR A 508 10.35 8.70 -5.22
N SER A 509 10.56 8.17 -6.44
CA SER A 509 11.12 6.84 -6.66
C SER A 509 12.56 6.70 -6.13
N ARG A 510 13.21 7.81 -5.74
CA ARG A 510 14.57 7.84 -5.21
C ARG A 510 14.67 7.67 -3.70
N TYR A 511 13.55 7.67 -2.97
CA TYR A 511 13.60 7.68 -1.50
C TYR A 511 14.44 6.52 -0.94
N TYR A 512 14.12 5.30 -1.37
CA TYR A 512 14.85 4.10 -0.98
C TYR A 512 16.30 4.06 -1.47
N GLN A 513 16.57 4.66 -2.62
CA GLN A 513 17.93 4.78 -3.14
C GLN A 513 18.76 5.69 -2.22
N VAL A 514 18.20 6.81 -1.75
CA VAL A 514 18.89 7.71 -0.83
C VAL A 514 19.01 7.13 0.58
N GLU A 515 18.01 6.38 1.06
CA GLU A 515 18.14 5.64 2.33
C GLU A 515 19.27 4.61 2.29
N SER A 516 19.36 3.86 1.19
CA SER A 516 20.43 2.88 0.99
C SER A 516 21.79 3.56 0.85
N LEU A 517 21.85 4.72 0.19
CA LEU A 517 23.06 5.53 0.10
C LEU A 517 23.54 5.96 1.49
N ARG A 518 22.64 6.56 2.28
CA ARG A 518 22.92 6.97 3.66
C ARG A 518 23.50 5.80 4.46
N ALA A 519 22.91 4.63 4.31
CA ALA A 519 23.28 3.46 5.07
C ALA A 519 24.64 2.87 4.65
N HIS A 520 24.95 2.84 3.35
CA HIS A 520 26.28 2.48 2.86
C HIS A 520 27.36 3.44 3.38
N VAL A 521 27.06 4.74 3.38
CA VAL A 521 27.96 5.77 3.90
C VAL A 521 28.11 5.64 5.42
N PHE A 522 27.03 5.34 6.14
CA PHE A 522 27.07 5.07 7.59
C PHE A 522 28.02 3.92 7.93
N GLU A 523 27.91 2.79 7.22
CA GLU A 523 28.83 1.66 7.42
C GLU A 523 30.28 2.05 7.17
N CYS A 524 30.57 2.81 6.12
CA CYS A 524 31.91 3.33 5.88
C CYS A 524 32.40 4.25 6.99
N LEU A 525 31.54 5.12 7.53
CA LEU A 525 31.88 5.99 8.67
C LEU A 525 32.22 5.17 9.91
N LYS A 526 31.46 4.09 10.19
CA LYS A 526 31.75 3.17 11.29
C LYS A 526 33.07 2.43 11.08
N GLU A 527 33.36 1.97 9.86
CA GLU A 527 34.62 1.28 9.54
C GLU A 527 35.87 2.15 9.74
N ILE A 528 35.77 3.45 9.48
CA ILE A 528 36.88 4.39 9.67
C ILE A 528 36.92 4.96 11.11
N GLY A 529 36.09 4.45 12.01
CA GLY A 529 36.10 4.81 13.44
C GLY A 529 35.39 6.11 13.79
N VAL A 530 34.41 6.55 13.00
CA VAL A 530 33.54 7.68 13.38
C VAL A 530 32.57 7.22 14.47
N GLU A 531 32.55 7.96 15.57
CA GLU A 531 31.72 7.67 16.74
C GLU A 531 30.24 7.94 16.45
N ASP A 532 29.33 7.14 17.02
CA ASP A 532 27.88 7.29 16.82
C ASP A 532 27.38 8.68 17.25
N ARG A 533 28.04 9.26 18.26
CA ARG A 533 27.75 10.60 18.76
C ARG A 533 28.05 11.69 17.73
N GLU A 534 29.12 11.53 16.95
CA GLU A 534 29.47 12.47 15.89
C GLU A 534 28.44 12.42 14.75
N ILE A 535 28.01 11.21 14.39
CA ILE A 535 26.96 10.99 13.40
C ILE A 535 25.62 11.56 13.88
N ALA A 536 25.28 11.37 15.15
CA ALA A 536 24.08 11.95 15.78
C ALA A 536 24.11 13.48 15.79
N ALA A 537 25.27 14.08 16.08
CA ALA A 537 25.44 15.53 16.01
C ALA A 537 25.21 16.09 14.60
N LEU A 538 25.68 15.39 13.56
CA LEU A 538 25.40 15.76 12.17
C LEU A 538 23.90 15.69 11.84
N ASN A 539 23.20 14.63 12.24
CA ASN A 539 21.75 14.54 12.07
C ASN A 539 21.03 15.69 12.79
N ARG A 540 21.45 16.04 14.01
CA ARG A 540 20.89 17.17 14.77
C ARG A 540 21.08 18.51 14.04
N GLU A 541 22.24 18.73 13.44
CA GLU A 541 22.51 19.91 12.60
C GLU A 541 21.60 19.94 11.36
N VAL A 542 21.42 18.81 10.68
CA VAL A 542 20.52 18.73 9.52
C VAL A 542 19.08 19.04 9.92
N LEU A 543 18.56 18.45 11.01
CA LEU A 543 17.21 18.73 11.51
C LEU A 543 17.00 20.22 11.80
N LYS A 544 18.05 20.90 12.26
CA LYS A 544 18.06 22.35 12.47
C LYS A 544 18.00 23.11 11.14
N GLU A 545 18.89 22.80 10.21
CA GLU A 545 18.98 23.49 8.92
C GLU A 545 17.71 23.36 8.08
N THR A 546 17.03 22.21 8.16
CA THR A 546 15.76 21.97 7.46
C THR A 546 14.56 22.55 8.21
N GLY A 547 14.76 23.12 9.41
CA GLY A 547 13.69 23.60 10.29
C GLY A 547 12.68 22.53 10.64
N TYR A 548 13.12 21.26 10.79
CA TYR A 548 12.25 20.08 10.84
C TYR A 548 11.08 20.24 11.82
N PHE A 549 11.37 20.56 13.08
CA PHE A 549 10.36 20.66 14.14
C PHE A 549 9.38 21.83 13.92
N LEU A 550 9.88 23.02 13.58
CA LEU A 550 9.02 24.17 13.31
C LEU A 550 8.17 23.96 12.06
N LYS A 551 8.73 23.37 11.01
CA LYS A 551 8.01 23.03 9.77
C LYS A 551 6.86 22.08 10.05
N HIS A 552 7.11 20.94 10.72
CA HIS A 552 6.07 19.96 11.05
C HIS A 552 4.98 20.56 11.94
N TRP A 553 5.38 21.33 12.95
CA TRP A 553 4.43 22.03 13.80
C TRP A 553 3.57 23.02 13.01
N THR A 554 4.18 23.81 12.11
CA THR A 554 3.48 24.81 11.30
C THR A 554 2.53 24.14 10.31
N GLU A 555 2.95 23.09 9.63
CA GLU A 555 2.13 22.33 8.68
C GLU A 555 0.96 21.64 9.39
N GLY A 556 1.20 20.98 10.51
CA GLY A 556 0.16 20.35 11.32
C GLY A 556 -0.80 21.35 11.98
N SER A 557 -0.32 22.56 12.30
CA SER A 557 -1.15 23.61 12.89
C SER A 557 -1.98 24.38 11.86
N LYS A 558 -1.63 24.38 10.57
CA LYS A 558 -2.45 24.98 9.50
C LYS A 558 -3.84 24.34 9.38
N ALA A 559 -3.98 23.08 9.78
CA ALA A 559 -5.24 22.33 9.73
C ALA A 559 -6.12 22.50 10.99
N ALA A 560 -5.69 23.31 11.97
CA ALA A 560 -6.38 23.47 13.25
C ALA A 560 -7.20 24.78 13.32
N SER A 561 -8.09 24.87 14.31
CA SER A 561 -8.92 26.06 14.59
C SER A 561 -8.09 27.35 14.67
N TRP A 562 -8.64 28.46 14.15
CA TRP A 562 -7.98 29.76 14.16
C TRP A 562 -7.74 30.30 15.58
N PHE A 563 -8.55 29.86 16.56
CA PHE A 563 -8.39 30.21 17.96
C PHE A 563 -7.41 29.25 18.65
N LYS A 564 -6.28 29.80 19.10
CA LYS A 564 -5.25 29.06 19.84
C LYS A 564 -5.50 29.15 21.35
N THR A 565 -5.30 28.04 22.06
CA THR A 565 -5.29 28.07 23.54
C THR A 565 -3.96 28.64 24.04
N LYS A 566 -3.91 29.14 25.27
CA LYS A 566 -2.67 29.68 25.86
C LYS A 566 -1.51 28.69 25.81
N GLU A 567 -1.80 27.41 26.01
CA GLU A 567 -0.81 26.33 25.95
C GLU A 567 -0.34 26.12 24.51
N THR A 568 -1.24 26.24 23.53
CA THR A 568 -0.87 26.18 22.11
C THR A 568 0.02 27.35 21.71
N GLU A 569 -0.27 28.56 22.20
CA GLU A 569 0.54 29.75 21.93
C GLU A 569 1.93 29.64 22.57
N ALA A 570 2.01 29.10 23.80
CA ALA A 570 3.27 28.79 24.45
C ALA A 570 4.10 27.77 23.65
N LEU A 571 3.45 26.71 23.16
CA LEU A 571 4.10 25.70 22.32
C LEU A 571 4.54 26.27 20.95
N ASP A 572 3.74 27.14 20.33
CA ASP A 572 4.15 27.85 19.10
C ASP A 572 5.44 28.64 19.32
N GLU A 573 5.53 29.36 20.43
CA GLU A 573 6.71 30.16 20.73
C GLU A 573 7.91 29.28 21.05
N ALA A 574 7.72 28.15 21.73
CA ALA A 574 8.78 27.18 21.97
C ALA A 574 9.39 26.66 20.65
N PHE A 575 8.56 26.25 19.67
CA PHE A 575 9.05 25.84 18.35
C PHE A 575 9.81 26.96 17.63
N LYS A 576 9.31 28.20 17.67
CA LYS A 576 9.99 29.35 17.05
C LYS A 576 11.33 29.67 17.73
N GLN A 577 11.41 29.55 19.05
CA GLN A 577 12.63 29.83 19.80
C GLN A 577 13.68 28.74 19.56
N HIS A 578 13.26 27.48 19.54
CA HIS A 578 14.10 26.34 19.18
C HIS A 578 14.69 26.51 17.77
N ASP A 579 13.87 26.96 16.83
CA ASP A 579 14.26 27.23 15.44
C ASP A 579 15.11 28.50 15.24
N LYS A 580 15.20 29.40 16.22
CA LYS A 580 16.13 30.56 16.16
C LYS A 580 17.50 30.27 16.77
N LYS A 581 17.55 29.47 17.83
CA LYS A 581 18.78 29.21 18.60
C LYS A 581 19.66 28.15 17.94
N LYS A 582 20.96 28.16 18.20
CA LYS A 582 21.87 27.09 17.74
C LYS A 582 21.51 25.76 18.42
N PRO A 583 21.80 24.59 17.80
CA PRO A 583 21.62 23.30 18.46
C PRO A 583 22.42 23.23 19.77
N SER A 584 21.73 22.98 20.88
CA SER A 584 22.32 22.74 22.19
C SER A 584 21.36 21.90 23.03
N LYS A 585 21.90 21.21 24.03
CA LYS A 585 21.11 20.38 24.94
C LYS A 585 20.02 21.20 25.63
N GLU A 586 20.36 22.38 26.13
CA GLU A 586 19.43 23.27 26.84
C GLU A 586 18.29 23.74 25.94
N ASN A 587 18.57 23.96 24.65
CA ASN A 587 17.55 24.36 23.69
C ASN A 587 16.60 23.21 23.36
N ASP A 588 17.14 22.01 23.17
CA ASP A 588 16.36 20.80 22.87
C ASP A 588 15.49 20.38 24.05
N GLU A 589 16.03 20.39 25.27
CA GLU A 589 15.27 20.10 26.49
C GLU A 589 14.17 21.13 26.75
N ALA A 590 14.40 22.41 26.43
CA ALA A 590 13.37 23.43 26.57
C ALA A 590 12.17 23.18 25.63
N LEU A 591 12.42 22.74 24.38
CA LEU A 591 11.35 22.36 23.46
C LEU A 591 10.67 21.05 23.90
N LEU A 592 11.45 20.05 24.32
CA LEU A 592 10.93 18.77 24.81
C LEU A 592 9.98 18.97 25.99
N LYS A 593 10.38 19.82 26.96
CA LYS A 593 9.54 20.19 28.09
C LYS A 593 8.25 20.91 27.67
N ALA A 594 8.32 21.83 26.71
CA ALA A 594 7.14 22.52 26.21
C ALA A 594 6.14 21.57 25.53
N MET A 595 6.63 20.55 24.82
CA MET A 595 5.80 19.49 24.24
C MET A 595 5.17 18.62 25.33
N ASP A 596 5.94 18.21 26.35
CA ASP A 596 5.43 17.44 27.49
C ASP A 596 4.33 18.20 28.26
N ASP A 597 4.60 19.46 28.63
CA ASP A 597 3.62 20.33 29.30
C ASP A 597 2.32 20.42 28.49
N TRP A 598 2.42 20.56 27.16
CA TRP A 598 1.26 20.62 26.26
C TRP A 598 0.52 19.28 26.17
N LEU A 599 1.24 18.16 26.02
CA LEU A 599 0.66 16.81 25.97
C LEU A 599 -0.11 16.48 27.25
N ASN A 600 0.47 16.81 28.41
CA ASN A 600 -0.14 16.60 29.72
C ASN A 600 -1.45 17.38 29.92
N VAL A 601 -1.54 18.60 29.36
CA VAL A 601 -2.80 19.36 29.36
C VAL A 601 -3.81 18.73 28.41
N LYS A 602 -3.40 18.40 27.18
CA LYS A 602 -4.31 17.89 26.14
C LYS A 602 -4.78 16.47 26.36
N GLU A 603 -4.07 15.67 27.15
CA GLU A 603 -4.52 14.35 27.55
C GLU A 603 -5.77 14.41 28.44
N LYS A 604 -5.90 15.46 29.25
CA LYS A 604 -7.01 15.67 30.19
C LYS A 604 -8.25 16.31 29.54
N GLU A 605 -8.12 16.85 28.33
CA GLU A 605 -9.23 17.48 27.59
C GLU A 605 -10.12 16.46 26.85
N LYS A 606 -11.43 16.74 26.76
CA LYS A 606 -12.38 16.01 25.90
C LYS A 606 -13.20 17.00 25.07
N PRO A 607 -13.18 16.93 23.72
CA PRO A 607 -12.44 15.99 22.88
C PRO A 607 -10.92 16.27 22.83
N LYS A 608 -10.11 15.23 22.57
CA LYS A 608 -8.64 15.37 22.42
C LYS A 608 -8.29 16.26 21.22
N SER A 609 -7.25 17.07 21.38
CA SER A 609 -6.70 17.91 20.29
C SER A 609 -6.34 17.06 19.07
N SER A 610 -6.73 17.50 17.87
CA SER A 610 -6.36 16.86 16.60
C SER A 610 -4.84 16.86 16.34
N ARG A 611 -4.06 17.60 17.14
CA ARG A 611 -2.61 17.71 17.06
C ARG A 611 -1.87 16.82 18.08
N TYR A 612 -2.58 16.03 18.89
CA TYR A 612 -1.98 15.26 19.99
C TYR A 612 -0.88 14.30 19.50
N GLU A 613 -1.21 13.43 18.54
CA GLU A 613 -0.26 12.46 17.99
C GLU A 613 0.94 13.14 17.30
N LEU A 614 0.72 14.24 16.58
CA LEU A 614 1.81 14.99 15.95
C LEU A 614 2.81 15.54 16.98
N VAL A 615 2.33 16.05 18.12
CA VAL A 615 3.22 16.56 19.18
C VAL A 615 3.93 15.40 19.88
N LEU A 616 3.28 14.24 20.04
CA LEU A 616 3.89 13.04 20.59
C LEU A 616 5.01 12.50 19.69
N ASP A 617 4.80 12.42 18.38
CA ASP A 617 5.81 11.99 17.41
C ASP A 617 7.05 12.89 17.45
N MET A 618 6.84 14.22 17.49
CA MET A 618 7.94 15.19 17.60
C MET A 618 8.65 15.11 18.96
N TYR A 619 7.91 14.80 20.03
CA TYR A 619 8.48 14.58 21.36
C TYR A 619 9.40 13.36 21.38
N GLU A 620 8.95 12.22 20.89
CA GLU A 620 9.75 10.99 20.84
C GLU A 620 10.99 11.16 19.96
N GLN A 621 10.84 11.80 18.79
CA GLN A 621 11.96 12.09 17.89
C GLN A 621 13.00 13.01 18.57
N LEU A 622 12.57 14.06 19.27
CA LEU A 622 13.49 14.97 19.96
C LEU A 622 14.17 14.31 21.16
N ALA A 623 13.45 13.46 21.90
CA ALA A 623 14.00 12.69 23.01
C ALA A 623 15.10 11.72 22.54
N ASP A 624 14.86 10.98 21.45
CA ASP A 624 15.86 10.08 20.87
C ASP A 624 17.08 10.88 20.36
N VAL A 625 16.88 12.05 19.74
CA VAL A 625 17.97 12.94 19.30
C VAL A 625 18.80 13.44 20.48
N ILE A 626 18.17 13.84 21.60
CA ILE A 626 18.87 14.27 22.82
C ILE A 626 19.72 13.11 23.37
N SER A 627 19.12 11.92 23.49
CA SER A 627 19.79 10.72 24.00
C SER A 627 21.02 10.35 23.16
N SER A 628 20.86 10.31 21.82
CA SER A 628 21.93 9.92 20.90
C SER A 628 23.04 10.98 20.76
N THR A 629 22.72 12.26 20.91
CA THR A 629 23.67 13.37 20.69
C THR A 629 24.42 13.76 21.97
N TYR A 630 23.75 13.76 23.11
CA TYR A 630 24.29 14.29 24.37
C TYR A 630 24.63 13.21 25.41
N GLY A 631 24.23 11.94 25.20
CA GLY A 631 24.75 10.79 25.96
C GLY A 631 23.98 10.43 27.22
N GLU A 632 22.66 10.61 27.28
CA GLU A 632 21.84 10.14 28.39
C GLU A 632 21.12 8.82 28.05
N ASN A 633 21.21 7.85 28.96
CA ASN A 633 20.40 6.63 28.94
C ASN A 633 18.91 7.02 28.91
N ALA A 634 18.18 6.61 27.88
CA ALA A 634 16.72 6.78 27.70
C ALA A 634 15.84 6.14 28.81
N ALA A 635 16.45 5.65 29.90
CA ALA A 635 15.77 4.97 31.00
C ALA A 635 15.22 5.90 32.09
N LEU A 636 15.46 7.21 32.04
CA LEU A 636 15.08 8.17 33.09
C LEU A 636 13.95 9.15 32.74
N ALA A 637 13.41 9.12 31.51
CA ALA A 637 12.29 9.97 31.09
C ALA A 637 10.91 9.28 31.14
N LEU A 638 10.85 8.01 31.56
CA LEU A 638 9.61 7.21 31.67
C LEU A 638 9.32 6.72 33.10
N GLN A 639 9.97 7.31 34.11
CA GLN A 639 9.49 7.32 35.49
C GLN A 639 8.84 8.67 35.77
#